data_AF-A0A8C9IHF1-F1
#
_entry.id   AF-A0A8C9IHF1-F1
#
_cell.length_a   1.000
_cell.length_b   1.000
_cell.length_c   1.000
_cell.angle_alpha   90.00
_cell.angle_beta   90.00
_cell.angle_gamma   90.00
#
_symmetry.space_group_name_H-M   'P 1'
#
loop_
_entity.id
_entity.type
_entity.pdbx_description
1 polymer ?
#
loop_
_entity_poly.entity_id
_entity_poly.type
_entity_poly.pdbx_seq_one_letter_code
_entity_poly.pdbx_strand_id
1 'polypeptide(L)'
;MEIDQCLLESLPLGQRQRLVKRMRCEQIKAYYEREKAFQKQEGFLKRLKHAKNPKVHFDLADMIQDAIIHHNDKEVLRLLKEGADPHTLVSSGGSLLHLCARYDNAFIAEILIDRGLNVNHQDEDFWTPMHIACACDNPDIVLLLVLAGANVLLQDVNGNIPLDYAVEGTESSSILLTYLDENGVDLTSLRQMKLQRPMSMLTDVRHFLSSGGNVNEKNDEGVTLLHMACASGYKEVVSLILEHGGDLNIVDDQYWTPLHLAAKYGQANLVKLLLMHQANPHLVNCNEEKPSDIAASEFIEEMLLKAEIAWEEKMKEPLSVSTLAQEEPYEEIIHDLPVLSSKLSPLVLPIAKQDSLLEKDIMFKDATKGLCKQQSQDSTPENPTMGGSTKPEQVKLMPPAPNDDLATLSELNDGSLLYEIQKRFGNNQIYTFIGDILLLVNPYKELPIYSSMVSQLYFSSSGKLCSSLPPHLFSCVERAFHQLFQEQRPQCFILSGERGSGKSEASKQIIRHLTCRAASSRAMLDSRFKHVMCILEAFGHAKTTLNDLSSCFIKYFELQFCERKQQLTGARIYTYLLEKSRLVSQPLGQSNFLIFYLLMDGLSAEEKYGLHLNNLCAHRYLNQTMQDDASTGERSLNREKLAVLKQALNVVGFSNLEVENLFVILAAILHLGDIRFTALTEGNSAFVSDLQLLEQVAGMLQVSTDELASALTTDIQYFKGDMIMRRHTIQIAEFFRDLLAKSLYSRLFSFLVNTMNSCLLSQDEQRSMQTLDIGILDIFGFEEFQKNEFEQLCVNMTNEKMHHYINEVLFLHEQVECVQEGVTMETAYSPGNQNGVLDFFFQKPSGFLTLLDEESQMIWSMESNFPKKLQSLLESSNTNAVYFPMKDGNGNVALKDHGTAFTIMHYAGRVMYDVVGAIEKNKDSLSQNLLFVMKRGGCF
;
A
#
# COMPACT_ATOMS: atom_id res chain seq x y z
N MET A 1 -9.58 43.85 -2.41
CA MET A 1 -10.68 43.54 -3.36
C MET A 1 -11.57 42.48 -2.74
N GLU A 2 -12.73 42.85 -2.21
CA GLU A 2 -13.74 41.87 -1.80
C GLU A 2 -14.52 41.41 -3.03
N ILE A 3 -14.57 40.11 -3.28
CA ILE A 3 -15.41 39.52 -4.32
C ILE A 3 -16.48 38.72 -3.60
N ASP A 4 -17.74 39.03 -3.89
CA ASP A 4 -18.90 38.31 -3.36
C ASP A 4 -18.71 36.80 -3.51
N GLN A 5 -18.95 36.06 -2.43
CA GLN A 5 -18.78 34.61 -2.37
C GLN A 5 -19.65 33.89 -3.44
N CYS A 6 -20.83 34.45 -3.72
CA CYS A 6 -21.70 34.03 -4.81
C CYS A 6 -21.07 34.22 -6.20
N LEU A 7 -20.24 35.25 -6.37
CA LEU A 7 -19.53 35.54 -7.62
C LEU A 7 -18.34 34.59 -7.80
N LEU A 8 -17.65 34.22 -6.71
CA LEU A 8 -16.59 33.21 -6.70
C LEU A 8 -17.13 31.81 -7.08
N GLU A 9 -18.31 31.45 -6.58
CA GLU A 9 -19.00 30.19 -6.86
C GLU A 9 -19.58 30.11 -8.29
N SER A 10 -19.85 31.26 -8.91
CA SER A 10 -20.32 31.34 -10.30
C SER A 10 -19.21 31.14 -11.34
N LEU A 11 -17.93 31.24 -10.94
CA LEU A 11 -16.79 31.11 -11.86
C LEU A 11 -16.42 29.64 -12.13
N PRO A 12 -16.03 29.30 -13.38
CA PRO A 12 -15.44 28.02 -13.71
C PRO A 12 -14.20 27.72 -12.85
N LEU A 13 -13.98 26.44 -12.51
CA LEU A 13 -12.91 25.99 -11.60
C LEU A 13 -11.54 26.63 -11.90
N GLY A 14 -11.14 26.64 -13.17
CA GLY A 14 -9.85 27.21 -13.60
C GLY A 14 -9.75 28.74 -13.50
N GLN A 15 -10.86 29.48 -13.46
CA GLN A 15 -10.87 30.93 -13.20
C GLN A 15 -10.88 31.22 -11.70
N ARG A 16 -11.63 30.42 -10.91
CA ARG A 16 -11.62 30.47 -9.45
C ARG A 16 -10.21 30.21 -8.90
N GLN A 17 -9.52 29.19 -9.42
CA GLN A 17 -8.13 28.88 -9.06
C GLN A 17 -7.16 30.00 -9.39
N ARG A 18 -7.31 30.71 -10.53
CA ARG A 18 -6.47 31.86 -10.88
C ARG A 18 -6.73 33.07 -9.98
N LEU A 19 -7.98 33.31 -9.62
CA LEU A 19 -8.38 34.42 -8.75
C LEU A 19 -7.88 34.19 -7.31
N VAL A 20 -8.06 32.98 -6.78
CA VAL A 20 -7.51 32.56 -5.48
C VAL A 20 -5.98 32.64 -5.50
N LYS A 21 -5.32 32.21 -6.59
CA LYS A 21 -3.86 32.34 -6.75
C LYS A 21 -3.41 33.80 -6.73
N ARG A 22 -4.16 34.71 -7.37
CA ARG A 22 -3.87 36.15 -7.35
C ARG A 22 -4.05 36.75 -5.95
N MET A 23 -5.13 36.40 -5.25
CA MET A 23 -5.39 36.86 -3.88
C MET A 23 -4.37 36.33 -2.88
N ARG A 24 -3.97 35.06 -3.00
CA ARG A 24 -2.88 34.46 -2.20
C ARG A 24 -1.55 35.19 -2.45
N CYS A 25 -1.23 35.50 -3.70
CA CYS A 25 -0.05 36.33 -4.02
C CYS A 25 -0.14 37.74 -3.44
N GLU A 26 -1.31 38.35 -3.35
CA GLU A 26 -1.51 39.67 -2.73
C GLU A 26 -1.42 39.63 -1.19
N GLN A 27 -1.96 38.59 -0.54
CA GLN A 27 -1.81 38.39 0.91
C GLN A 27 -0.35 38.16 1.30
N ILE A 28 0.35 37.31 0.54
CA ILE A 28 1.79 37.07 0.70
C ILE A 28 2.58 38.38 0.49
N LYS A 29 2.24 39.17 -0.53
CA LYS A 29 2.86 40.50 -0.75
C LYS A 29 2.57 41.48 0.38
N ALA A 30 1.35 41.55 0.90
CA ALA A 30 0.97 42.45 1.99
C ALA A 30 1.70 42.11 3.29
N TYR A 31 1.84 40.82 3.60
CA TYR A 31 2.69 40.35 4.69
C TYR A 31 4.15 40.82 4.53
N TYR A 32 4.73 40.70 3.32
CA TYR A 32 6.09 41.14 3.02
C TYR A 32 6.27 42.67 3.00
N GLU A 33 5.25 43.43 2.61
CA GLU A 33 5.28 44.89 2.64
C GLU A 33 5.26 45.41 4.09
N ARG A 34 4.54 44.73 5.00
CA ARG A 34 4.62 44.98 6.45
C ARG A 34 6.00 44.64 7.01
N GLU A 35 6.58 43.49 6.66
CA GLU A 35 7.94 43.10 7.09
C GLU A 35 8.99 44.16 6.68
N LYS A 36 8.90 44.68 5.45
CA LYS A 36 9.76 45.78 4.98
C LYS A 36 9.49 47.12 5.68
N ALA A 37 8.25 47.38 6.10
CA ALA A 37 7.89 48.58 6.84
C ALA A 37 8.45 48.54 8.28
N PHE A 38 8.38 47.39 8.96
CA PHE A 38 8.95 47.18 10.28
C PHE A 38 10.49 47.30 10.28
N GLN A 39 11.17 46.70 9.30
CA GLN A 39 12.63 46.87 9.14
C GLN A 39 13.04 48.32 8.88
N LYS A 40 12.20 49.10 8.18
CA LYS A 40 12.44 50.54 7.95
C LYS A 40 12.19 51.39 9.20
N GLN A 41 11.21 51.04 10.03
CA GLN A 41 10.93 51.73 11.30
C GLN A 41 12.02 51.48 12.35
N GLU A 42 12.54 50.26 12.47
CA GLU A 42 13.70 49.97 13.36
C GLU A 42 15.00 50.63 12.87
N GLY A 43 15.20 50.71 11.55
CA GLY A 43 16.31 51.46 10.95
C GLY A 43 16.24 52.97 11.17
N PHE A 44 15.04 53.53 11.37
CA PHE A 44 14.83 54.94 11.70
C PHE A 44 15.07 55.25 13.18
N LEU A 45 14.69 54.34 14.09
CA LEU A 45 14.96 54.47 15.54
C LEU A 45 16.46 54.38 15.89
N LYS A 46 17.27 53.68 15.08
CA LYS A 46 18.73 53.60 15.24
C LYS A 46 19.53 54.79 14.65
N ARG A 47 18.89 55.78 14.00
CA ARG A 47 19.58 56.89 13.31
C ARG A 47 19.78 58.19 14.10
N LEU A 48 19.52 58.18 15.41
CA LEU A 48 19.84 59.31 16.30
C LEU A 48 20.72 58.85 17.47
N LYS A 49 22.01 58.56 17.22
CA LYS A 49 23.13 58.84 18.14
C LYS A 49 24.50 58.51 17.50
N HIS A 50 25.20 59.59 17.20
CA HIS A 50 26.64 59.81 17.08
C HIS A 50 27.63 58.72 16.60
N ALA A 51 28.28 59.11 15.50
CA ALA A 51 29.64 58.83 15.06
C ALA A 51 30.67 58.40 16.12
N LYS A 52 31.33 57.26 15.85
CA LYS A 52 32.78 57.03 15.80
C LYS A 52 33.01 55.57 15.42
N ASN A 53 33.78 55.31 14.36
CA ASN A 53 34.04 53.97 13.81
C ASN A 53 34.35 52.90 14.87
N PRO A 54 33.61 51.77 14.90
CA PRO A 54 34.13 50.51 15.40
C PRO A 54 34.15 49.45 14.29
N LYS A 55 34.96 48.40 14.46
CA LYS A 55 34.82 47.17 13.66
C LYS A 55 33.35 46.72 13.76
N VAL A 56 32.67 46.62 12.63
CA VAL A 56 31.28 46.16 12.59
C VAL A 56 31.28 44.70 13.02
N HIS A 57 30.82 44.45 14.24
CA HIS A 57 30.49 43.12 14.72
C HIS A 57 29.01 42.95 14.42
N PHE A 58 28.69 42.08 13.45
CA PHE A 58 27.32 41.71 13.18
C PHE A 58 26.87 40.75 14.28
N ASP A 59 25.62 40.90 14.72
CA ASP A 59 25.05 39.99 15.71
C ASP A 59 25.01 38.58 15.10
N LEU A 60 25.37 37.55 15.89
CA LEU A 60 25.35 36.16 15.42
C LEU A 60 23.94 35.74 14.99
N ALA A 61 22.91 36.32 15.61
CA ALA A 61 21.51 36.14 15.22
C ALA A 61 21.21 36.70 13.82
N ASP A 62 21.68 37.92 13.51
CA ASP A 62 21.50 38.52 12.19
C ASP A 62 22.29 37.75 11.12
N MET A 63 23.52 37.32 11.46
CA MET A 63 24.39 36.57 10.56
C MET A 63 23.84 35.19 10.20
N ILE A 64 23.26 34.47 11.17
CA ILE A 64 22.71 33.14 10.89
C ILE A 64 21.43 33.24 10.07
N GLN A 65 20.59 34.25 10.30
CA GLN A 65 19.40 34.51 9.49
C GLN A 65 19.79 34.85 8.04
N ASP A 66 20.74 35.76 7.84
CA ASP A 66 21.25 36.14 6.52
C ASP A 66 21.86 34.93 5.77
N ALA A 67 22.63 34.09 6.47
CA ALA A 67 23.21 32.89 5.91
C ALA A 67 22.14 31.85 5.48
N ILE A 68 21.04 31.71 6.23
CA ILE A 68 19.90 30.84 5.86
C ILE A 68 19.20 31.37 4.61
N ILE A 69 18.92 32.68 4.56
CA ILE A 69 18.26 33.36 3.44
C ILE A 69 19.06 33.19 2.13
N HIS A 70 20.39 33.20 2.22
CA HIS A 70 21.28 33.10 1.07
C HIS A 70 21.80 31.68 0.77
N HIS A 71 21.24 30.64 1.39
CA HIS A 71 21.66 29.24 1.23
C HIS A 71 23.16 29.02 1.46
N ASN A 72 23.76 29.74 2.40
CA ASN A 72 25.16 29.59 2.74
C ASN A 72 25.31 28.57 3.88
N ASP A 73 25.01 27.31 3.59
CA ASP A 73 24.92 26.25 4.61
C ASP A 73 26.22 26.06 5.39
N LYS A 74 27.38 26.28 4.74
CA LYS A 74 28.70 26.23 5.40
C LYS A 74 28.86 27.30 6.47
N GLU A 75 28.33 28.49 6.19
CA GLU A 75 28.34 29.62 7.12
C GLU A 75 27.38 29.39 8.27
N VAL A 76 26.17 28.89 8.00
CA VAL A 76 25.21 28.49 9.03
C VAL A 76 25.83 27.45 9.97
N LEU A 77 26.46 26.40 9.42
CA LEU A 77 27.14 25.37 10.21
C LEU A 77 28.32 25.92 11.03
N ARG A 78 29.04 26.91 10.50
CA ARG A 78 30.12 27.60 11.22
C ARG A 78 29.55 28.38 12.40
N LEU A 79 28.55 29.22 12.16
CA LEU A 79 27.91 30.05 13.19
C LEU A 79 27.28 29.19 14.29
N LEU A 80 26.63 28.10 13.92
CA LEU A 80 26.09 27.09 14.83
C LEU A 80 27.15 26.34 15.65
N LYS A 81 28.41 26.29 15.20
CA LYS A 81 29.56 25.76 15.97
C LYS A 81 30.20 26.83 16.85
N GLU A 82 30.17 28.09 16.41
CA GLU A 82 30.68 29.25 17.14
C GLU A 82 29.73 29.71 18.27
N GLY A 83 28.57 29.07 18.40
CA GLY A 83 27.64 29.29 19.51
C GLY A 83 26.46 30.20 19.18
N ALA A 84 26.16 30.42 17.90
CA ALA A 84 24.91 31.07 17.50
C ALA A 84 23.72 30.27 18.05
N ASP A 85 22.82 30.95 18.75
CA ASP A 85 21.64 30.33 19.36
C ASP A 85 20.63 29.94 18.27
N PRO A 86 20.31 28.65 18.09
CA PRO A 86 19.36 28.22 17.07
C PRO A 86 17.91 28.57 17.43
N HIS A 87 17.64 29.01 18.68
CA HIS A 87 16.32 29.48 19.12
C HIS A 87 16.09 30.98 18.89
N THR A 88 17.01 31.67 18.20
CA THR A 88 16.80 33.07 17.83
C THR A 88 15.53 33.22 17.02
N LEU A 89 14.64 34.08 17.49
CA LEU A 89 13.40 34.40 16.81
C LEU A 89 13.65 35.42 15.70
N VAL A 90 12.91 35.29 14.59
CA VAL A 90 12.81 36.35 13.58
C VAL A 90 11.87 37.44 14.07
N SER A 91 11.90 38.60 13.40
CA SER A 91 11.09 39.77 13.75
C SER A 91 9.58 39.54 13.77
N SER A 92 9.07 38.48 13.13
CA SER A 92 7.65 38.08 13.17
C SER A 92 7.30 37.19 14.38
N GLY A 93 8.22 36.98 15.32
CA GLY A 93 8.08 36.00 16.41
C GLY A 93 8.28 34.55 15.97
N GLY A 94 8.55 34.28 14.69
CA GLY A 94 8.82 32.95 14.14
C GLY A 94 10.20 32.40 14.50
N SER A 95 10.41 31.10 14.33
CA SER A 95 11.71 30.44 14.51
C SER A 95 12.55 30.43 13.22
N LEU A 96 13.82 30.04 13.29
CA LEU A 96 14.67 29.83 12.10
C LEU A 96 14.07 28.82 11.10
N LEU A 97 13.22 27.88 11.55
CA LEU A 97 12.49 26.97 10.66
C LEU A 97 11.49 27.69 9.75
N HIS A 98 10.96 28.85 10.16
CA HIS A 98 10.10 29.68 9.30
C HIS A 98 10.89 30.26 8.13
N LEU A 99 12.15 30.66 8.36
CA LEU A 99 13.04 31.10 7.29
C LEU A 99 13.41 29.95 6.37
N CYS A 100 13.79 28.79 6.91
CA CYS A 100 14.08 27.62 6.09
C CYS A 100 12.87 27.21 5.24
N ALA A 101 11.66 27.25 5.80
CA ALA A 101 10.42 26.97 5.07
C ALA A 101 10.11 28.00 3.98
N ARG A 102 10.48 29.27 4.18
CA ARG A 102 10.27 30.34 3.20
C ARG A 102 11.23 30.24 2.01
N TYR A 103 12.50 29.98 2.30
CA TYR A 103 13.57 29.99 1.31
C TYR A 103 13.90 28.60 0.77
N ASP A 104 13.15 27.56 1.13
CA ASP A 104 13.38 26.18 0.68
C ASP A 104 14.78 25.65 1.07
N ASN A 105 15.21 25.94 2.30
CA ASN A 105 16.48 25.44 2.84
C ASN A 105 16.24 24.17 3.68
N ALA A 106 15.93 23.06 3.00
CA ALA A 106 15.63 21.78 3.64
C ALA A 106 16.81 21.20 4.42
N PHE A 107 18.02 21.36 3.91
CA PHE A 107 19.23 20.87 4.56
C PHE A 107 19.45 21.50 5.94
N ILE A 108 19.35 22.83 6.05
CA ILE A 108 19.47 23.50 7.36
C ILE A 108 18.25 23.23 8.24
N ALA A 109 17.05 23.11 7.66
CA ALA A 109 15.86 22.75 8.42
C ALA A 109 16.04 21.40 9.16
N GLU A 110 16.58 20.40 8.47
CA GLU A 110 16.90 19.08 9.04
C GLU A 110 17.81 19.21 10.26
N ILE A 111 18.91 19.93 10.12
CA ILE A 111 19.92 20.12 11.16
C ILE A 111 19.35 20.87 12.37
N LEU A 112 18.48 21.85 12.14
CA LEU A 112 17.83 22.60 13.20
C LEU A 112 16.80 21.75 13.95
N ILE A 113 16.05 20.89 13.25
CA ILE A 113 15.13 19.93 13.87
C ILE A 113 15.88 18.92 14.72
N ASP A 114 16.99 18.38 14.22
CA ASP A 114 17.86 17.46 14.96
C ASP A 114 18.45 18.10 16.23
N ARG A 115 18.64 19.42 16.22
CA ARG A 115 19.03 20.21 17.40
C ARG A 115 17.87 20.53 18.35
N GLY A 116 16.67 20.01 18.09
CA GLY A 116 15.52 20.10 19.00
C GLY A 116 14.67 21.35 18.82
N LEU A 117 14.71 22.03 17.66
CA LEU A 117 13.79 23.13 17.40
C LEU A 117 12.34 22.64 17.33
N ASN A 118 11.43 23.43 17.91
CA ASN A 118 10.01 23.13 17.89
C ASN A 118 9.45 23.32 16.47
N VAL A 119 9.13 22.20 15.80
CA VAL A 119 8.50 22.18 14.47
C VAL A 119 7.08 22.75 14.45
N ASN A 120 6.46 22.87 15.63
CA ASN A 120 5.13 23.42 15.84
C ASN A 120 5.15 24.84 16.40
N HIS A 121 6.32 25.51 16.38
CA HIS A 121 6.42 26.90 16.80
C HIS A 121 5.47 27.76 15.98
N GLN A 122 4.65 28.57 16.66
CA GLN A 122 3.71 29.49 16.05
C GLN A 122 4.27 30.91 16.17
N ASP A 123 4.34 31.63 15.06
CA ASP A 123 4.71 33.04 15.03
C ASP A 123 3.57 33.95 15.53
N GLU A 124 3.72 35.27 15.42
CA GLU A 124 2.71 36.23 15.90
C GLU A 124 1.33 36.09 15.25
N ASP A 125 1.25 35.54 14.03
CA ASP A 125 0.00 35.25 13.31
C ASP A 125 -0.45 33.80 13.50
N PHE A 126 0.18 33.08 14.42
CA PHE A 126 0.01 31.65 14.64
C PHE A 126 0.38 30.77 13.43
N TRP A 127 1.18 31.29 12.51
CA TRP A 127 1.73 30.50 11.42
C TRP A 127 2.81 29.58 11.97
N THR A 128 2.80 28.35 11.49
CA THR A 128 3.87 27.38 11.74
C THR A 128 4.81 27.33 10.53
N PRO A 129 6.00 26.72 10.65
CA PRO A 129 6.85 26.47 9.49
C PRO A 129 6.10 25.72 8.37
N MET A 130 5.14 24.87 8.74
CA MET A 130 4.28 24.14 7.79
C MET A 130 3.36 25.07 7.00
N HIS A 131 2.80 26.11 7.62
CA HIS A 131 1.97 27.11 6.93
C HIS A 131 2.78 27.82 5.84
N ILE A 132 3.99 28.25 6.17
CA ILE A 132 4.91 28.90 5.21
C ILE A 132 5.29 27.93 4.09
N ALA A 133 5.69 26.70 4.43
CA ALA A 133 6.09 25.69 3.45
C ALA A 133 4.95 25.40 2.44
N CYS A 134 3.71 25.31 2.91
CA CYS A 134 2.54 25.11 2.05
C CYS A 134 2.20 26.33 1.19
N ALA A 135 2.34 27.53 1.74
CA ALA A 135 2.09 28.78 1.02
C ALA A 135 3.15 29.03 -0.08
N CYS A 136 4.40 28.64 0.18
CA CYS A 136 5.53 28.73 -0.75
C CYS A 136 5.61 27.55 -1.74
N ASP A 137 4.85 26.48 -1.49
CA ASP A 137 4.89 25.21 -2.24
C ASP A 137 6.27 24.54 -2.22
N ASN A 138 6.84 24.38 -1.02
CA ASN A 138 8.13 23.73 -0.79
C ASN A 138 7.92 22.29 -0.26
N PRO A 139 7.73 21.29 -1.14
CA PRO A 139 7.32 19.94 -0.75
C PRO A 139 8.35 19.23 0.13
N ASP A 140 9.64 19.49 -0.09
CA ASP A 140 10.73 18.90 0.70
C ASP A 140 10.67 19.34 2.17
N ILE A 141 10.39 20.62 2.43
CA ILE A 141 10.17 21.13 3.78
C ILE A 141 8.87 20.57 4.38
N VAL A 142 7.78 20.51 3.61
CA VAL A 142 6.51 19.94 4.07
C VAL A 142 6.72 18.49 4.53
N LEU A 143 7.40 17.69 3.72
CA LEU A 143 7.72 16.30 4.02
C LEU A 143 8.60 16.20 5.27
N LEU A 144 9.67 16.99 5.34
CA LEU A 144 10.59 17.01 6.48
C LEU A 144 9.89 17.37 7.79
N LEU A 145 9.00 18.35 7.78
CA LEU A 145 8.20 18.75 8.94
C LEU A 145 7.19 17.66 9.33
N VAL A 146 6.52 17.01 8.37
CA VAL A 146 5.61 15.88 8.63
C VAL A 146 6.37 14.73 9.31
N LEU A 147 7.53 14.36 8.77
CA LEU A 147 8.39 13.31 9.34
C LEU A 147 8.86 13.67 10.76
N ALA A 148 9.14 14.95 11.01
CA ALA A 148 9.50 15.45 12.33
C ALA A 148 8.32 15.52 13.33
N GLY A 149 7.11 15.14 12.91
CA GLY A 149 5.92 15.12 13.78
C GLY A 149 5.25 16.48 13.93
N ALA A 150 5.34 17.34 12.92
CA ALA A 150 4.60 18.59 12.90
C ALA A 150 3.08 18.34 12.89
N ASN A 151 2.37 19.09 13.73
CA ASN A 151 0.92 19.07 13.80
C ASN A 151 0.35 19.91 12.64
N VAL A 152 -0.05 19.20 11.59
CA VAL A 152 -0.67 19.74 10.37
C VAL A 152 -2.09 20.29 10.58
N LEU A 153 -2.63 20.22 11.80
CA LEU A 153 -3.95 20.72 12.16
C LEU A 153 -3.91 22.00 13.00
N LEU A 154 -2.71 22.54 13.28
CA LEU A 154 -2.59 23.82 13.96
C LEU A 154 -3.20 24.93 13.11
N GLN A 155 -3.95 25.80 13.78
CA GLN A 155 -4.71 26.87 13.13
C GLN A 155 -3.99 28.20 13.30
N ASP A 156 -4.00 29.01 12.25
CA ASP A 156 -3.60 30.40 12.30
C ASP A 156 -4.67 31.28 12.97
N VAL A 157 -4.41 32.59 13.09
CA VAL A 157 -5.37 33.56 13.62
C VAL A 157 -6.71 33.62 12.85
N ASN A 158 -6.76 33.12 11.61
CA ASN A 158 -7.97 33.06 10.78
C ASN A 158 -8.68 31.70 10.88
N GLY A 159 -8.17 30.76 11.70
CA GLY A 159 -8.70 29.40 11.81
C GLY A 159 -8.34 28.50 10.63
N ASN A 160 -7.42 28.90 9.75
CA ASN A 160 -6.93 28.12 8.63
C ASN A 160 -5.82 27.16 9.08
N ILE A 161 -5.82 25.95 8.52
CA ILE A 161 -4.72 24.98 8.69
C ILE A 161 -3.71 25.11 7.54
N PRO A 162 -2.48 24.56 7.62
CA PRO A 162 -1.50 24.62 6.55
C PRO A 162 -2.02 24.17 5.17
N LEU A 163 -2.87 23.14 5.14
CA LEU A 163 -3.47 22.64 3.89
C LEU A 163 -4.31 23.70 3.17
N ASP A 164 -4.94 24.64 3.90
CA ASP A 164 -5.74 25.72 3.29
C ASP A 164 -4.89 26.69 2.47
N TYR A 165 -3.59 26.75 2.76
CA TYR A 165 -2.61 27.57 2.06
C TYR A 165 -1.95 26.84 0.88
N ALA A 166 -1.97 25.51 0.86
CA ALA A 166 -1.47 24.72 -0.26
C ALA A 166 -2.30 24.94 -1.54
N VAL A 167 -1.64 24.96 -2.69
CA VAL A 167 -2.32 25.07 -4.00
C VAL A 167 -2.84 23.70 -4.42
N GLU A 168 -4.12 23.63 -4.80
CA GLU A 168 -4.73 22.37 -5.22
C GLU A 168 -3.97 21.76 -6.41
N GLY A 169 -3.52 20.52 -6.24
CA GLY A 169 -2.78 19.77 -7.26
C GLY A 169 -1.27 19.97 -7.22
N THR A 170 -0.72 20.75 -6.28
CA THR A 170 0.74 20.78 -6.04
C THR A 170 1.18 19.66 -5.12
N GLU A 171 2.48 19.38 -5.13
CA GLU A 171 3.09 18.30 -4.36
C GLU A 171 2.94 18.52 -2.84
N SER A 172 3.03 19.76 -2.36
CA SER A 172 2.75 20.10 -0.96
C SER A 172 1.31 19.72 -0.56
N SER A 173 0.35 19.96 -1.46
CA SER A 173 -1.07 19.62 -1.22
C SER A 173 -1.30 18.11 -1.24
N SER A 174 -0.63 17.38 -2.14
CA SER A 174 -0.77 15.92 -2.23
C SER A 174 -0.17 15.25 -1.00
N ILE A 175 1.02 15.67 -0.55
CA ILE A 175 1.68 15.15 0.65
C ILE A 175 0.75 15.30 1.87
N LEU A 176 0.21 16.50 2.11
CA LEU A 176 -0.68 16.75 3.24
C LEU A 176 -2.02 16.02 3.15
N LEU A 177 -2.64 15.97 1.96
CA LEU A 177 -3.89 15.23 1.77
C LEU A 177 -3.71 13.73 2.02
N THR A 178 -2.61 13.16 1.53
CA THR A 178 -2.28 11.74 1.74
C THR A 178 -2.02 11.46 3.22
N TYR A 179 -1.25 12.33 3.88
CA TYR A 179 -0.98 12.21 5.32
C TYR A 179 -2.26 12.30 6.17
N LEU A 180 -3.17 13.22 5.85
CA LEU A 180 -4.44 13.39 6.58
C LEU A 180 -5.39 12.20 6.36
N ASP A 181 -5.46 11.66 5.14
CA ASP A 181 -6.26 10.48 4.81
C ASP A 181 -5.74 9.22 5.54
N GLU A 182 -4.41 9.00 5.54
CA GLU A 182 -3.77 7.88 6.23
C GLU A 182 -3.97 7.94 7.77
N ASN A 183 -4.10 9.13 8.34
CA ASN A 183 -4.41 9.33 9.76
C ASN A 183 -5.92 9.36 10.07
N GLY A 184 -6.77 9.03 9.09
CA GLY A 184 -8.22 8.93 9.26
C GLY A 184 -8.92 10.27 9.53
N VAL A 185 -8.31 11.39 9.11
CA VAL A 185 -8.90 12.72 9.26
C VAL A 185 -9.89 12.95 8.12
N ASP A 186 -11.18 12.93 8.45
CA ASP A 186 -12.21 13.27 7.46
C ASP A 186 -12.20 14.77 7.13
N LEU A 187 -11.59 15.08 5.98
CA LEU A 187 -11.51 16.43 5.42
C LEU A 187 -12.89 17.04 5.14
N THR A 188 -13.92 16.20 4.90
CA THR A 188 -15.29 16.69 4.67
C THR A 188 -15.93 17.16 5.97
N SER A 189 -15.75 16.40 7.07
CA SER A 189 -16.11 16.84 8.43
C SER A 189 -15.33 18.06 8.90
N LEU A 190 -14.02 18.15 8.60
CA LEU A 190 -13.18 19.30 8.99
C LEU A 190 -13.56 20.58 8.23
N ARG A 191 -13.87 20.46 6.93
CA ARG A 191 -14.45 21.55 6.11
C ARG A 191 -15.88 21.90 6.54
N GLN A 192 -16.69 20.92 6.93
CA GLN A 192 -18.02 21.15 7.50
C GLN A 192 -17.95 21.83 8.86
N MET A 193 -16.99 21.49 9.72
CA MET A 193 -16.74 22.19 11.00
C MET A 193 -16.33 23.65 10.78
N LYS A 194 -15.53 23.93 9.74
CA LYS A 194 -15.17 25.30 9.31
C LYS A 194 -16.41 26.11 8.90
N LEU A 195 -17.40 25.47 8.27
CA LEU A 195 -18.71 26.06 7.91
C LEU A 195 -19.71 26.09 9.09
N GLN A 196 -19.57 25.20 10.08
CA GLN A 196 -20.48 25.11 11.23
C GLN A 196 -20.14 26.10 12.35
N ARG A 197 -18.88 26.52 12.54
CA ARG A 197 -18.48 27.45 13.63
C ARG A 197 -19.26 28.79 13.63
N PRO A 198 -19.49 29.48 12.49
CA PRO A 198 -20.33 30.68 12.47
C PRO A 198 -21.79 30.37 12.86
N MET A 199 -22.31 29.23 12.41
CA MET A 199 -23.68 28.80 12.71
C MET A 199 -23.87 28.34 14.15
N SER A 200 -22.88 27.66 14.76
CA SER A 200 -22.93 27.24 16.16
C SER A 200 -22.81 28.46 17.08
N MET A 201 -21.86 29.37 16.81
CA MET A 201 -21.73 30.59 17.59
C MET A 201 -22.97 31.47 17.45
N LEU A 202 -23.59 31.54 16.27
CA LEU A 202 -24.86 32.23 16.07
C LEU A 202 -26.02 31.56 16.82
N THR A 203 -26.11 30.22 16.86
CA THR A 203 -27.12 29.53 17.67
C THR A 203 -26.88 29.69 19.17
N ASP A 204 -25.63 29.67 19.61
CA ASP A 204 -25.25 29.82 21.01
C ASP A 204 -25.51 31.24 21.50
N VAL A 205 -25.19 32.26 20.68
CA VAL A 205 -25.51 33.66 20.98
C VAL A 205 -27.02 33.89 20.95
N ARG A 206 -27.78 33.30 20.01
CA ARG A 206 -29.26 33.34 20.05
C ARG A 206 -29.81 32.71 21.31
N HIS A 207 -29.25 31.57 21.73
CA HIS A 207 -29.65 30.90 22.96
C HIS A 207 -29.31 31.74 24.21
N PHE A 208 -28.10 32.30 24.28
CA PHE A 208 -27.63 33.19 25.34
C PHE A 208 -28.53 34.43 25.48
N LEU A 209 -28.88 35.06 24.36
CA LEU A 209 -29.81 36.18 24.30
C LEU A 209 -31.22 35.77 24.75
N SER A 210 -31.72 34.61 24.30
CA SER A 210 -33.04 34.10 24.72
C SER A 210 -33.10 33.72 26.21
N SER A 211 -31.94 33.48 26.82
CA SER A 211 -31.77 33.17 28.25
C SER A 211 -31.62 34.44 29.12
N GLY A 212 -31.64 35.63 28.52
CA GLY A 212 -31.48 36.91 29.22
C GLY A 212 -30.03 37.32 29.49
N GLY A 213 -29.06 36.75 28.76
CA GLY A 213 -27.64 37.09 28.87
C GLY A 213 -27.32 38.53 28.42
N ASN A 214 -26.34 39.15 29.08
CA ASN A 214 -25.90 40.51 28.75
C ASN A 214 -24.85 40.48 27.63
N VAL A 215 -25.15 41.11 26.48
CA VAL A 215 -24.24 41.16 25.31
C VAL A 215 -22.93 41.91 25.56
N ASN A 216 -22.90 42.78 26.57
CA ASN A 216 -21.73 43.60 26.93
C ASN A 216 -20.97 43.02 28.13
N GLU A 217 -21.25 41.76 28.51
CA GLU A 217 -20.50 41.07 29.54
C GLU A 217 -19.03 40.88 29.11
N LYS A 218 -18.12 41.24 30.00
CA LYS A 218 -16.67 41.14 29.80
C LYS A 218 -16.15 39.90 30.49
N ASN A 219 -15.20 39.21 29.85
CA ASN A 219 -14.43 38.15 30.49
C ASN A 219 -13.33 38.73 31.42
N ASP A 220 -12.49 37.85 31.99
CA ASP A 220 -11.40 38.22 32.90
C ASP A 220 -10.32 39.14 32.28
N GLU A 221 -10.33 39.32 30.96
CA GLU A 221 -9.40 40.18 30.20
C GLU A 221 -10.10 41.43 29.62
N GLY A 222 -11.33 41.70 30.05
CA GLY A 222 -12.12 42.83 29.59
C GLY A 222 -12.75 42.66 28.20
N VAL A 223 -12.56 41.51 27.55
CA VAL A 223 -13.01 41.20 26.19
C VAL A 223 -14.50 40.81 26.19
N THR A 224 -15.26 41.34 25.22
CA THR A 224 -16.69 41.03 25.03
C THR A 224 -16.93 40.12 23.84
N LEU A 225 -18.14 39.55 23.75
CA LEU A 225 -18.57 38.76 22.58
C LEU A 225 -18.44 39.54 21.26
N LEU A 226 -18.65 40.86 21.30
CA LEU A 226 -18.48 41.73 20.14
C LEU A 226 -17.02 41.81 19.68
N HIS A 227 -16.05 41.87 20.60
CA HIS A 227 -14.62 41.84 20.27
C HIS A 227 -14.24 40.54 19.55
N MET A 228 -14.67 39.39 20.08
CA MET A 228 -14.39 38.08 19.50
C MET A 228 -15.02 37.94 18.10
N ALA A 229 -16.28 38.34 17.95
CA ALA A 229 -16.98 38.30 16.66
C ALA A 229 -16.34 39.24 15.62
N CYS A 230 -15.83 40.40 16.05
CA CYS A 230 -15.14 41.35 15.19
C CYS A 230 -13.73 40.92 14.78
N ALA A 231 -12.98 40.25 15.66
CA ALA A 231 -11.67 39.67 15.31
C ALA A 231 -11.83 38.50 14.32
N SER A 232 -12.81 37.63 14.55
CA SER A 232 -13.03 36.41 13.75
C SER A 232 -13.87 36.61 12.48
N GLY A 233 -14.39 37.82 12.22
CA GLY A 233 -15.12 38.12 10.98
C GLY A 233 -16.59 37.64 10.94
N TYR A 234 -17.21 37.37 12.08
CA TYR A 234 -18.56 36.78 12.15
C TYR A 234 -19.68 37.82 12.02
N LYS A 235 -19.93 38.28 10.79
CA LYS A 235 -20.88 39.35 10.46
C LYS A 235 -22.29 39.13 11.00
N GLU A 236 -22.86 37.94 10.85
CA GLU A 236 -24.23 37.66 11.29
C GLU A 236 -24.35 37.71 12.81
N VAL A 237 -23.28 37.34 13.53
CA VAL A 237 -23.23 37.42 14.99
C VAL A 237 -23.01 38.86 15.45
N VAL A 238 -22.16 39.63 14.77
CA VAL A 238 -22.01 41.08 15.01
C VAL A 238 -23.35 41.79 14.82
N SER A 239 -24.06 41.57 13.71
CA SER A 239 -25.38 42.15 13.49
C SER A 239 -26.37 41.80 14.60
N LEU A 240 -26.41 40.53 15.01
CA LEU A 240 -27.29 40.08 16.09
C LEU A 240 -26.96 40.75 17.43
N ILE A 241 -25.68 40.88 17.76
CA ILE A 241 -25.22 41.55 19.00
C ILE A 241 -25.59 43.04 18.97
N LEU A 242 -25.44 43.71 17.82
CA LEU A 242 -25.79 45.12 17.66
C LEU A 242 -27.30 45.36 17.72
N GLU A 243 -28.12 44.47 17.15
CA GLU A 243 -29.58 44.50 17.27
C GLU A 243 -30.06 44.39 18.73
N HIS A 244 -29.27 43.74 19.59
CA HIS A 244 -29.57 43.56 21.02
C HIS A 244 -28.83 44.55 21.93
N GLY A 245 -28.29 45.65 21.38
CA GLY A 245 -27.71 46.75 22.16
C GLY A 245 -26.24 46.56 22.56
N GLY A 246 -25.47 45.82 21.77
CA GLY A 246 -24.01 45.73 21.94
C GLY A 246 -23.33 47.10 21.87
N ASP A 247 -22.48 47.39 22.84
CA ASP A 247 -21.71 48.63 22.91
C ASP A 247 -20.53 48.56 21.92
N LEU A 248 -20.58 49.40 20.90
CA LEU A 248 -19.59 49.49 19.82
C LEU A 248 -18.24 50.05 20.27
N ASN A 249 -18.24 50.82 21.36
CA ASN A 249 -17.09 51.55 21.87
C ASN A 249 -16.53 50.94 23.16
N ILE A 250 -17.02 49.74 23.52
CA ILE A 250 -16.50 49.00 24.66
C ILE A 250 -15.04 48.68 24.43
N VAL A 251 -14.24 48.83 25.48
CA VAL A 251 -12.80 48.56 25.44
C VAL A 251 -12.44 47.34 26.27
N ASP A 252 -11.47 46.56 25.82
CA ASP A 252 -10.80 45.55 26.65
C ASP A 252 -9.78 46.17 27.62
N ASP A 253 -9.05 45.35 28.38
CA ASP A 253 -8.07 45.82 29.36
C ASP A 253 -6.84 46.52 28.73
N GLN A 254 -6.66 46.37 27.42
CA GLN A 254 -5.63 47.04 26.62
C GLN A 254 -6.17 48.26 25.85
N TYR A 255 -7.40 48.68 26.16
CA TYR A 255 -8.11 49.76 25.48
C TYR A 255 -8.44 49.49 24.00
N TRP A 256 -8.41 48.23 23.56
CA TRP A 256 -8.84 47.87 22.21
C TRP A 256 -10.35 47.89 22.12
N THR A 257 -10.88 48.47 21.04
CA THR A 257 -12.31 48.42 20.72
C THR A 257 -12.59 47.34 19.67
N PRO A 258 -13.86 46.91 19.49
CA PRO A 258 -14.22 46.02 18.39
C PRO A 258 -13.81 46.56 17.01
N LEU A 259 -13.77 47.89 16.85
CA LEU A 259 -13.30 48.55 15.63
C LEU A 259 -11.78 48.40 15.43
N HIS A 260 -10.98 48.44 16.51
CA HIS A 260 -9.54 48.15 16.43
C HIS A 260 -9.28 46.72 15.97
N LEU A 261 -10.00 45.74 16.51
CA LEU A 261 -9.86 44.34 16.11
C LEU A 261 -10.31 44.11 14.67
N ALA A 262 -11.46 44.67 14.26
CA ALA A 262 -11.92 44.60 12.88
C ALA A 262 -10.92 45.24 11.90
N ALA A 263 -10.27 46.34 12.28
CA ALA A 263 -9.24 47.00 11.48
C ALA A 263 -7.94 46.19 11.39
N LYS A 264 -7.43 45.70 12.52
CA LYS A 264 -6.20 44.88 12.61
C LYS A 264 -6.30 43.56 11.86
N TYR A 265 -7.44 42.89 11.93
CA TYR A 265 -7.67 41.59 11.28
C TYR A 265 -8.28 41.71 9.89
N GLY A 266 -8.35 42.92 9.32
CA GLY A 266 -8.69 43.13 7.91
C GLY A 266 -10.17 42.93 7.54
N GLN A 267 -11.07 43.04 8.52
CA GLN A 267 -12.50 42.77 8.35
C GLN A 267 -13.24 43.99 7.77
N ALA A 268 -12.98 44.35 6.50
CA ALA A 268 -13.48 45.59 5.90
C ALA A 268 -15.02 45.72 5.93
N ASN A 269 -15.76 44.63 5.69
CA ASN A 269 -17.21 44.59 5.85
C ASN A 269 -17.69 44.90 7.27
N LEU A 270 -16.97 44.44 8.30
CA LEU A 270 -17.29 44.74 9.69
C LEU A 270 -16.90 46.17 10.07
N VAL A 271 -15.76 46.66 9.60
CA VAL A 271 -15.37 48.06 9.79
C VAL A 271 -16.47 48.97 9.20
N LYS A 272 -16.96 48.68 7.98
CA LYS A 272 -18.07 49.42 7.38
C LYS A 272 -19.35 49.32 8.23
N LEU A 273 -19.71 48.13 8.69
CA LEU A 273 -20.91 47.91 9.52
C LEU A 273 -20.83 48.67 10.85
N LEU A 274 -19.71 48.58 11.56
CA LEU A 274 -19.46 49.27 12.84
C LEU A 274 -19.49 50.79 12.65
N LEU A 275 -18.88 51.31 11.59
CA LEU A 275 -18.92 52.74 11.27
C LEU A 275 -20.33 53.22 10.88
N MET A 276 -21.11 52.41 10.15
CA MET A 276 -22.53 52.71 9.87
C MET A 276 -23.35 52.79 11.16
N HIS A 277 -23.04 51.96 12.14
CA HIS A 277 -23.65 51.99 13.47
C HIS A 277 -23.03 53.04 14.42
N GLN A 278 -22.17 53.93 13.92
CA GLN A 278 -21.55 55.03 14.66
C GLN A 278 -20.54 54.58 15.74
N ALA A 279 -19.72 53.57 15.45
CA ALA A 279 -18.51 53.31 16.24
C ALA A 279 -17.55 54.51 16.16
N ASN A 280 -16.93 54.89 17.28
CA ASN A 280 -16.01 56.02 17.38
C ASN A 280 -14.63 55.62 16.85
N PRO A 281 -14.17 56.19 15.72
CA PRO A 281 -12.87 55.84 15.15
C PRO A 281 -11.69 56.56 15.83
N HIS A 282 -11.93 57.49 16.77
CA HIS A 282 -10.87 58.25 17.44
C HIS A 282 -10.38 57.65 18.77
N LEU A 283 -10.96 56.53 19.20
CA LEU A 283 -10.52 55.86 20.42
C LEU A 283 -9.13 55.28 20.19
N VAL A 284 -8.26 55.38 21.20
CA VAL A 284 -6.88 54.89 21.14
C VAL A 284 -6.69 53.72 22.11
N ASN A 285 -5.85 52.77 21.72
CA ASN A 285 -5.43 51.68 22.59
C ASN A 285 -4.35 52.13 23.60
N CYS A 286 -3.83 51.20 24.42
CA CYS A 286 -2.76 51.48 25.39
C CYS A 286 -1.43 51.95 24.77
N ASN A 287 -1.25 51.78 23.46
CA ASN A 287 -0.08 52.24 22.71
C ASN A 287 -0.29 53.61 22.04
N GLU A 288 -1.41 54.29 22.33
CA GLU A 288 -1.83 55.54 21.70
C GLU A 288 -2.18 55.41 20.20
N GLU A 289 -2.47 54.20 19.72
CA GLU A 289 -2.80 53.91 18.31
C GLU A 289 -4.31 53.92 18.09
N LYS A 290 -4.78 54.58 17.02
CA LYS A 290 -6.17 54.53 16.55
C LYS A 290 -6.41 53.28 15.69
N PRO A 291 -7.68 52.90 15.42
CA PRO A 291 -8.01 51.85 14.46
C PRO A 291 -7.40 52.06 13.07
N SER A 292 -7.23 53.31 12.62
CA SER A 292 -6.57 53.64 11.35
C SER A 292 -5.10 53.21 11.34
N ASP A 293 -4.41 53.39 12.47
CA ASP A 293 -2.95 53.24 12.57
C ASP A 293 -2.53 51.76 12.55
N ILE A 294 -3.46 50.87 12.93
CA ILE A 294 -3.28 49.42 12.97
C ILE A 294 -4.02 48.69 11.83
N ALA A 295 -4.55 49.43 10.86
CA ALA A 295 -5.36 48.86 9.79
C ALA A 295 -4.57 47.86 8.94
N ALA A 296 -5.17 46.70 8.67
CA ALA A 296 -4.50 45.63 7.91
C ALA A 296 -4.24 45.99 6.43
N SER A 297 -4.91 47.01 5.89
CA SER A 297 -4.79 47.42 4.48
C SER A 297 -5.07 48.91 4.29
N GLU A 298 -4.43 49.52 3.28
CA GLU A 298 -4.65 50.93 2.89
C GLU A 298 -6.13 51.26 2.63
N PHE A 299 -6.92 50.29 2.15
CA PHE A 299 -8.35 50.48 1.91
C PHE A 299 -9.15 50.69 3.21
N ILE A 300 -8.82 49.92 4.25
CA ILE A 300 -9.47 50.03 5.57
C ILE A 300 -9.00 51.29 6.27
N GLU A 301 -7.70 51.60 6.17
CA GLU A 301 -7.11 52.84 6.65
C GLU A 301 -7.81 54.06 6.05
N GLU A 302 -7.95 54.13 4.72
CA GLU A 302 -8.68 55.22 4.05
C GLU A 302 -10.12 55.34 4.52
N MET A 303 -10.81 54.22 4.74
CA MET A 303 -12.20 54.21 5.20
C MET A 303 -12.32 54.74 6.63
N LEU A 304 -11.38 54.39 7.51
CA LEU A 304 -11.31 54.88 8.88
C LEU A 304 -10.92 56.36 8.92
N LEU A 305 -9.93 56.80 8.14
CA LEU A 305 -9.56 58.21 8.01
C LEU A 305 -10.72 59.06 7.49
N LYS A 306 -11.48 58.58 6.50
CA LYS A 306 -12.71 59.26 6.03
C LYS A 306 -13.76 59.33 7.13
N ALA A 307 -13.91 58.27 7.92
CA ALA A 307 -14.84 58.25 9.04
C ALA A 307 -14.41 59.17 10.18
N GLU A 308 -13.11 59.32 10.47
CA GLU A 308 -12.57 60.25 11.45
C GLU A 308 -12.90 61.70 11.10
N ILE A 309 -12.72 62.08 9.83
CA ILE A 309 -13.06 63.41 9.30
C ILE A 309 -14.57 63.64 9.43
N ALA A 310 -15.39 62.69 8.98
CA ALA A 310 -16.85 62.79 9.06
C ALA A 310 -17.36 62.84 10.51
N TRP A 311 -16.66 62.19 11.44
CA TRP A 311 -16.97 62.21 12.88
C TRP A 311 -16.70 63.59 13.51
N GLU A 312 -15.60 64.24 13.12
CA GLU A 312 -15.27 65.60 13.56
C GLU A 312 -16.23 66.67 13.02
N GLU A 313 -16.75 66.50 11.80
CA GLU A 313 -17.77 67.36 11.22
C GLU A 313 -19.12 67.24 11.96
N LYS A 314 -19.51 66.02 12.34
CA LYS A 314 -20.75 65.74 13.09
C LYS A 314 -20.75 66.29 14.52
N MET A 315 -19.58 66.39 15.16
CA MET A 315 -19.43 66.92 16.53
C MET A 315 -19.47 68.45 16.60
N LYS A 316 -19.48 69.14 15.44
CA LYS A 316 -19.50 70.62 15.35
C LYS A 316 -20.89 71.24 15.15
N GLU A 317 -21.94 70.46 14.97
CA GLU A 317 -23.33 70.97 14.85
C GLU A 317 -24.18 70.70 16.12
N PRO A 318 -24.78 71.72 16.76
CA PRO A 318 -25.75 71.51 17.83
C PRO A 318 -27.18 71.30 17.29
N LEU A 319 -27.81 70.21 17.75
CA LEU A 319 -29.25 69.88 17.80
C LEU A 319 -30.23 70.76 16.98
N SER A 320 -30.82 70.16 15.93
CA SER A 320 -32.20 70.47 15.54
C SER A 320 -32.92 69.22 15.00
N VAL A 321 -34.21 69.10 15.34
CA VAL A 321 -35.07 67.94 15.09
C VAL A 321 -35.84 68.11 13.79
N SER A 322 -35.92 67.06 12.95
CA SER A 322 -37.16 66.48 12.39
C SER A 322 -37.07 65.97 10.94
N THR A 323 -37.55 64.73 10.76
CA THR A 323 -38.30 64.14 9.62
C THR A 323 -37.68 63.91 8.23
N LEU A 324 -37.73 62.61 7.87
CA LEU A 324 -38.17 61.97 6.62
C LEU A 324 -37.42 62.22 5.31
N ALA A 325 -36.83 61.11 4.84
CA ALA A 325 -36.83 60.56 3.49
C ALA A 325 -36.64 61.52 2.30
N GLN A 326 -35.52 61.34 1.61
CA GLN A 326 -35.43 61.44 0.15
C GLN A 326 -34.33 60.50 -0.36
N GLU A 327 -34.78 59.48 -1.09
CA GLU A 327 -33.98 58.71 -2.03
C GLU A 327 -33.69 59.53 -3.30
N GLU A 328 -32.68 59.06 -4.05
CA GLU A 328 -32.64 58.86 -5.52
C GLU A 328 -31.30 59.34 -6.16
N PRO A 329 -30.93 58.87 -7.38
CA PRO A 329 -30.96 57.49 -7.91
C PRO A 329 -29.72 57.18 -8.79
N TYR A 330 -29.61 55.97 -9.36
CA TYR A 330 -29.27 55.78 -10.78
C TYR A 330 -29.76 54.40 -11.26
N GLU A 331 -30.32 54.40 -12.47
CA GLU A 331 -31.40 53.55 -12.99
C GLU A 331 -31.02 52.15 -13.52
N GLU A 332 -31.99 51.24 -13.42
CA GLU A 332 -32.15 50.03 -14.23
C GLU A 332 -32.80 50.33 -15.59
N ILE A 333 -32.46 49.55 -16.62
CA ILE A 333 -33.26 49.37 -17.85
C ILE A 333 -33.87 47.97 -17.82
N ILE A 334 -35.20 47.90 -17.82
CA ILE A 334 -36.04 46.70 -17.93
C ILE A 334 -36.36 46.41 -19.40
N HIS A 335 -36.44 45.14 -19.79
CA HIS A 335 -37.43 44.67 -20.78
C HIS A 335 -37.89 43.22 -20.51
N ASP A 336 -39.17 43.11 -20.11
CA ASP A 336 -40.22 42.16 -20.47
C ASP A 336 -39.96 40.63 -20.49
N LEU A 337 -40.68 39.95 -19.58
CA LEU A 337 -41.14 38.56 -19.68
C LEU A 337 -42.63 38.54 -20.10
N PRO A 338 -43.08 37.65 -21.00
CA PRO A 338 -44.49 37.38 -21.20
C PRO A 338 -45.01 36.22 -20.33
N VAL A 339 -46.24 36.40 -19.84
CA VAL A 339 -47.08 35.49 -19.05
C VAL A 339 -47.85 34.49 -19.94
N LEU A 340 -48.26 33.36 -19.33
CA LEU A 340 -49.35 32.40 -19.65
C LEU A 340 -48.81 30.96 -19.89
N SER A 341 -49.39 29.86 -19.41
CA SER A 341 -50.53 29.60 -18.52
C SER A 341 -50.64 28.08 -18.26
N SER A 342 -51.02 27.72 -17.03
CA SER A 342 -51.99 26.66 -16.66
C SER A 342 -51.78 25.16 -16.98
N LYS A 343 -52.15 24.35 -15.96
CA LYS A 343 -52.54 22.90 -15.92
C LYS A 343 -51.38 21.93 -15.67
N LEU A 344 -51.36 21.03 -14.67
CA LEU A 344 -52.39 20.41 -13.82
C LEU A 344 -51.88 20.13 -12.39
N SER A 345 -52.80 20.14 -11.43
CA SER A 345 -52.72 19.57 -10.07
C SER A 345 -53.33 18.16 -10.03
N PRO A 346 -53.48 17.51 -8.85
CA PRO A 346 -52.52 17.05 -7.85
C PRO A 346 -52.81 15.55 -7.53
N LEU A 347 -52.38 15.06 -6.35
CA LEU A 347 -52.93 13.97 -5.50
C LEU A 347 -51.75 13.10 -5.01
N VAL A 348 -51.51 12.77 -3.75
CA VAL A 348 -52.18 12.93 -2.45
C VAL A 348 -51.10 12.59 -1.40
N LEU A 349 -50.95 13.41 -0.36
CA LEU A 349 -50.41 13.00 0.95
C LEU A 349 -51.60 12.47 1.78
N PRO A 350 -51.44 11.48 2.68
CA PRO A 350 -51.28 11.87 4.10
C PRO A 350 -50.41 10.91 4.94
N ILE A 351 -49.46 11.38 5.76
CA ILE A 351 -49.58 11.86 7.16
C ILE A 351 -49.45 10.72 8.21
N ALA A 352 -48.55 11.01 9.18
CA ALA A 352 -48.54 10.57 10.59
C ALA A 352 -48.22 9.12 10.94
N LYS A 353 -47.61 8.79 12.08
CA LYS A 353 -46.75 9.48 13.09
C LYS A 353 -46.51 8.42 14.19
N GLN A 354 -45.37 8.53 14.89
CA GLN A 354 -45.17 8.22 16.33
C GLN A 354 -45.23 6.74 16.79
N ASP A 355 -44.45 6.23 17.73
CA ASP A 355 -43.48 6.71 18.74
C ASP A 355 -42.47 5.54 18.97
N SER A 356 -41.15 5.70 19.08
CA SER A 356 -40.31 6.35 20.11
C SER A 356 -39.85 5.43 21.26
N LEU A 357 -38.59 5.69 21.68
CA LEU A 357 -37.86 5.32 22.90
C LEU A 357 -37.03 4.01 22.86
N LEU A 358 -35.71 4.12 22.61
CA LEU A 358 -34.58 4.35 23.56
C LEU A 358 -33.98 2.99 23.97
N GLU A 359 -32.68 2.69 23.92
CA GLU A 359 -31.53 3.42 24.45
C GLU A 359 -30.21 2.70 24.06
N LYS A 360 -29.11 3.46 23.96
CA LYS A 360 -27.69 3.13 24.26
C LYS A 360 -26.94 2.12 23.36
N ASP A 361 -25.66 2.26 23.06
CA ASP A 361 -24.67 3.34 22.99
C ASP A 361 -23.38 2.64 22.51
N ILE A 362 -22.63 3.29 21.61
CA ILE A 362 -21.16 3.43 21.62
C ILE A 362 -20.29 2.16 21.81
N MET A 363 -19.52 1.78 20.78
CA MET A 363 -18.03 1.67 20.77
C MET A 363 -17.53 0.70 19.68
N PHE A 364 -16.92 1.24 18.61
CA PHE A 364 -15.86 0.57 17.84
C PHE A 364 -14.79 1.60 17.46
N LYS A 365 -14.02 2.00 18.46
CA LYS A 365 -12.60 2.37 18.32
C LYS A 365 -11.83 1.41 19.23
N ASP A 366 -10.67 0.98 18.77
CA ASP A 366 -9.68 0.08 19.39
C ASP A 366 -9.91 -1.43 19.28
N ALA A 367 -9.27 -2.04 18.27
CA ALA A 367 -8.82 -3.44 18.33
C ALA A 367 -7.64 -3.72 17.36
N THR A 368 -6.55 -2.96 17.48
CA THR A 368 -5.22 -3.37 17.00
C THR A 368 -4.16 -3.02 18.04
N LYS A 369 -4.18 -3.73 19.17
CA LYS A 369 -3.04 -3.83 20.08
C LYS A 369 -2.77 -5.30 20.39
N GLY A 370 -1.54 -5.71 20.11
CA GLY A 370 -1.11 -7.09 20.03
C GLY A 370 -1.18 -7.87 21.35
N LEU A 371 -1.29 -9.19 21.18
CA LEU A 371 -1.03 -10.17 22.20
C LEU A 371 0.04 -11.14 21.67
N CYS A 372 1.29 -10.87 22.06
CA CYS A 372 2.28 -11.91 22.24
C CYS A 372 3.09 -11.57 23.50
N LYS A 373 2.71 -12.20 24.63
CA LYS A 373 3.55 -12.32 25.82
C LYS A 373 3.50 -13.79 26.23
N GLN A 374 4.56 -14.53 25.89
CA GLN A 374 4.84 -15.80 26.53
C GLN A 374 5.39 -15.56 27.94
N GLN A 375 4.93 -16.40 28.86
CA GLN A 375 5.37 -16.50 30.24
C GLN A 375 6.74 -17.19 30.30
N SER A 376 7.65 -16.63 31.09
CA SER A 376 8.66 -17.37 31.83
C SER A 376 8.61 -16.91 33.29
N GLN A 377 8.50 -17.86 34.20
CA GLN A 377 8.51 -17.68 35.66
C GLN A 377 9.95 -17.45 36.14
N ASP A 378 10.24 -16.38 36.90
CA ASP A 378 10.42 -16.46 38.36
C ASP A 378 11.00 -15.18 39.01
N SER A 379 10.38 -14.83 40.16
CA SER A 379 10.92 -14.14 41.36
C SER A 379 11.04 -12.59 41.47
N THR A 380 10.17 -12.07 42.36
CA THR A 380 10.24 -10.89 43.27
C THR A 380 9.81 -9.49 42.78
N PRO A 381 9.01 -8.71 43.57
CA PRO A 381 8.35 -7.50 43.10
C PRO A 381 8.94 -6.20 43.66
N GLU A 382 9.14 -5.20 42.81
CA GLU A 382 9.11 -3.78 43.20
C GLU A 382 8.34 -2.96 42.15
N ASN A 383 7.41 -2.12 42.64
CA ASN A 383 6.44 -1.33 41.88
C ASN A 383 7.09 -0.38 40.86
N PRO A 384 6.40 -0.09 39.71
CA PRO A 384 6.07 1.31 39.48
C PRO A 384 4.73 1.60 38.80
N THR A 385 4.33 2.84 39.02
CA THR A 385 3.18 3.64 38.56
C THR A 385 2.93 3.71 37.05
N MET A 386 1.63 3.82 36.71
CA MET A 386 1.05 4.03 35.39
C MET A 386 1.43 5.36 34.72
N GLY A 387 1.52 5.34 33.38
CA GLY A 387 1.30 6.52 32.52
C GLY A 387 2.21 6.58 31.29
N GLY A 388 1.78 6.06 30.15
CA GLY A 388 2.49 6.21 28.87
C GLY A 388 1.57 6.04 27.67
N SER A 389 1.14 7.16 27.09
CA SER A 389 0.43 7.24 25.80
C SER A 389 1.36 6.81 24.66
N THR A 390 0.95 5.82 23.87
CA THR A 390 1.66 5.34 22.68
C THR A 390 1.65 6.40 21.58
N LYS A 391 2.82 6.95 21.23
CA LYS A 391 3.08 7.77 20.02
C LYS A 391 2.93 6.91 18.75
N PRO A 392 2.53 7.46 17.59
CA PRO A 392 2.59 6.75 16.31
C PRO A 392 4.06 6.57 15.89
N GLU A 393 4.43 5.38 15.40
CA GLU A 393 5.78 5.07 14.91
C GLU A 393 6.10 5.92 13.66
N GLN A 394 7.08 6.82 13.78
CA GLN A 394 7.68 7.53 12.64
C GLN A 394 8.32 6.52 11.67
N VAL A 395 7.96 6.58 10.38
CA VAL A 395 8.63 5.82 9.31
C VAL A 395 9.99 6.45 9.05
N LYS A 396 11.02 5.97 9.74
CA LYS A 396 12.41 6.41 9.58
C LYS A 396 13.14 5.45 8.61
N LEU A 397 13.26 5.81 7.34
CA LEU A 397 14.22 5.16 6.45
C LEU A 397 15.63 5.56 6.89
N MET A 398 16.50 4.59 7.13
CA MET A 398 17.88 4.87 7.50
C MET A 398 18.63 5.52 6.31
N PRO A 399 19.54 6.47 6.57
CA PRO A 399 20.34 7.07 5.51
C PRO A 399 21.21 6.01 4.82
N PRO A 400 21.55 6.22 3.53
CA PRO A 400 22.36 5.27 2.78
C PRO A 400 23.74 5.09 3.42
N ALA A 401 24.19 3.85 3.46
CA ALA A 401 25.46 3.43 4.03
C ALA A 401 26.43 3.01 2.92
N PRO A 402 27.76 3.14 3.11
CA PRO A 402 28.74 2.71 2.11
C PRO A 402 28.60 1.23 1.74
N ASN A 403 28.16 0.41 2.69
CA ASN A 403 28.01 -1.03 2.55
C ASN A 403 26.57 -1.42 2.12
N ASP A 404 25.84 -0.49 1.50
CA ASP A 404 24.51 -0.74 0.93
C ASP A 404 24.57 -1.67 -0.29
N ASP A 405 25.73 -1.72 -0.96
CA ASP A 405 26.06 -2.67 -2.00
C ASP A 405 27.26 -3.52 -1.57
N LEU A 406 27.04 -4.84 -1.43
CA LEU A 406 28.07 -5.79 -1.01
C LEU A 406 29.19 -5.93 -2.05
N ALA A 407 28.96 -5.54 -3.32
CA ALA A 407 29.99 -5.54 -4.35
C ALA A 407 31.11 -4.52 -4.07
N THR A 408 30.88 -3.54 -3.17
CA THR A 408 31.88 -2.52 -2.80
C THR A 408 32.79 -2.94 -1.64
N LEU A 409 32.57 -4.13 -1.05
CA LEU A 409 33.36 -4.62 0.06
C LEU A 409 34.80 -4.93 -0.36
N SER A 410 35.77 -4.51 0.47
CA SER A 410 37.19 -4.77 0.23
C SER A 410 37.59 -6.24 0.40
N GLU A 411 36.87 -6.99 1.24
CA GLU A 411 37.09 -8.42 1.47
C GLU A 411 35.79 -9.20 1.23
N LEU A 412 35.81 -10.09 0.23
CA LEU A 412 34.69 -10.96 -0.13
C LEU A 412 34.95 -12.39 0.37
N ASN A 413 34.59 -12.67 1.62
CA ASN A 413 34.60 -14.01 2.20
C ASN A 413 33.27 -14.28 2.92
N ASP A 414 32.96 -15.55 3.19
CA ASP A 414 31.68 -15.94 3.81
C ASP A 414 31.43 -15.22 5.14
N GLY A 415 32.50 -14.95 5.92
CA GLY A 415 32.43 -14.26 7.20
C GLY A 415 32.10 -12.77 7.08
N SER A 416 32.71 -12.06 6.13
CA SER A 416 32.48 -10.64 5.90
C SER A 416 31.08 -10.37 5.34
N LEU A 417 30.63 -11.22 4.40
CA LEU A 417 29.28 -11.17 3.85
C LEU A 417 28.22 -11.43 4.93
N LEU A 418 28.38 -12.51 5.71
CA LEU A 418 27.45 -12.85 6.78
C LEU A 418 27.37 -11.75 7.84
N TYR A 419 28.51 -11.18 8.24
CA TYR A 419 28.58 -10.11 9.21
C TYR A 419 27.80 -8.87 8.75
N GLU A 420 28.01 -8.40 7.51
CA GLU A 420 27.32 -7.21 7.03
C GLU A 420 25.81 -7.46 6.84
N ILE A 421 25.41 -8.63 6.32
CA ILE A 421 24.00 -9.00 6.20
C ILE A 421 23.33 -9.04 7.58
N GLN A 422 23.96 -9.66 8.59
CA GLN A 422 23.42 -9.72 9.95
C GLN A 422 23.32 -8.34 10.60
N LYS A 423 24.34 -7.49 10.40
CA LYS A 423 24.36 -6.12 10.92
C LYS A 423 23.23 -5.28 10.34
N ARG A 424 23.02 -5.35 9.02
CA ARG A 424 21.91 -4.66 8.32
C ARG A 424 20.55 -5.17 8.79
N PHE A 425 20.39 -6.50 8.85
CA PHE A 425 19.16 -7.12 9.33
C PHE A 425 18.83 -6.71 10.77
N GLY A 426 19.85 -6.65 11.65
CA GLY A 426 19.70 -6.16 13.02
C GLY A 426 19.19 -4.71 13.13
N ASN A 427 19.42 -3.90 12.09
CA ASN A 427 18.92 -2.53 11.96
C ASN A 427 17.58 -2.44 11.20
N ASN A 428 16.87 -3.56 11.01
CA ASN A 428 15.66 -3.67 10.17
C ASN A 428 15.87 -3.29 8.69
N GLN A 429 17.11 -3.32 8.20
CA GLN A 429 17.43 -3.12 6.78
C GLN A 429 17.44 -4.48 6.08
N ILE A 430 16.28 -4.84 5.51
CA ILE A 430 16.07 -6.18 4.93
C ILE A 430 16.56 -6.31 3.48
N TYR A 431 16.82 -5.18 2.82
CA TYR A 431 17.25 -5.08 1.43
C TYR A 431 18.71 -4.66 1.34
N THR A 432 19.48 -5.33 0.47
CA THR A 432 20.90 -5.04 0.25
C THR A 432 21.24 -5.28 -1.22
N PHE A 433 21.99 -4.38 -1.86
CA PHE A 433 22.44 -4.59 -3.23
C PHE A 433 23.65 -5.54 -3.29
N ILE A 434 23.77 -6.24 -4.40
CA ILE A 434 24.95 -6.99 -4.83
C ILE A 434 25.10 -6.69 -6.33
N GLY A 435 25.66 -5.53 -6.66
CA GLY A 435 25.58 -4.95 -7.99
C GLY A 435 24.12 -4.84 -8.44
N ASP A 436 23.76 -5.52 -9.53
CA ASP A 436 22.40 -5.52 -10.08
C ASP A 436 21.39 -6.40 -9.33
N ILE A 437 21.86 -7.26 -8.43
CA ILE A 437 21.04 -8.18 -7.64
C ILE A 437 20.57 -7.47 -6.36
N LEU A 438 19.31 -7.70 -5.98
CA LEU A 438 18.78 -7.25 -4.70
C LEU A 438 18.59 -8.45 -3.77
N LEU A 439 19.36 -8.50 -2.68
CA LEU A 439 19.20 -9.47 -1.60
C LEU A 439 18.07 -9.03 -0.67
N LEU A 440 17.13 -9.94 -0.41
CA LEU A 440 16.04 -9.79 0.56
C LEU A 440 16.20 -10.82 1.68
N VAL A 441 16.27 -10.34 2.93
CA VAL A 441 16.21 -11.20 4.12
C VAL A 441 14.84 -11.02 4.78
N ASN A 442 14.00 -12.06 4.75
CA ASN A 442 12.63 -11.97 5.29
C ASN A 442 12.63 -11.64 6.80
N PRO A 443 12.01 -10.53 7.23
CA PRO A 443 11.95 -10.16 8.64
C PRO A 443 10.92 -10.98 9.46
N TYR A 444 10.02 -11.74 8.83
CA TYR A 444 8.89 -12.43 9.47
C TYR A 444 8.01 -11.52 10.34
N LYS A 445 7.99 -10.22 10.02
CA LYS A 445 7.16 -9.18 10.63
C LYS A 445 6.87 -8.10 9.61
N GLU A 446 5.79 -7.37 9.81
CA GLU A 446 5.51 -6.19 9.00
C GLU A 446 6.51 -5.07 9.32
N LEU A 447 7.01 -4.44 8.27
CA LEU A 447 7.86 -3.25 8.36
C LEU A 447 7.16 -2.12 7.60
N PRO A 448 7.17 -0.88 8.10
CA PRO A 448 6.46 0.25 7.47
C PRO A 448 7.21 0.81 6.23
N ILE A 449 7.92 -0.05 5.49
CA ILE A 449 8.74 0.31 4.32
C ILE A 449 7.97 0.21 2.99
N TYR A 450 6.75 -0.35 3.00
CA TYR A 450 5.90 -0.48 1.81
C TYR A 450 4.71 0.49 1.81
N SER A 451 4.79 1.58 2.59
CA SER A 451 3.74 2.60 2.61
C SER A 451 3.66 3.33 1.27
N SER A 452 2.51 3.95 1.00
CA SER A 452 2.31 4.76 -0.21
C SER A 452 3.31 5.92 -0.27
N MET A 453 3.62 6.51 0.88
CA MET A 453 4.65 7.53 1.04
C MET A 453 6.03 7.01 0.61
N VAL A 454 6.47 5.86 1.13
CA VAL A 454 7.77 5.28 0.72
C VAL A 454 7.77 4.94 -0.76
N SER A 455 6.67 4.44 -1.31
CA SER A 455 6.55 4.21 -2.76
C SER A 455 6.79 5.50 -3.57
N GLN A 456 6.30 6.65 -3.12
CA GLN A 456 6.49 7.93 -3.81
C GLN A 456 7.93 8.43 -3.72
N LEU A 457 8.62 8.21 -2.58
CA LEU A 457 10.04 8.59 -2.42
C LEU A 457 10.94 7.97 -3.48
N TYR A 458 10.65 6.74 -3.89
CA TYR A 458 11.45 6.02 -4.87
C TYR A 458 11.09 6.38 -6.32
N PHE A 459 10.03 7.15 -6.59
CA PHE A 459 9.70 7.54 -7.96
C PHE A 459 10.84 8.35 -8.57
N SER A 460 11.39 7.81 -9.65
CA SER A 460 12.46 8.43 -10.41
C SER A 460 11.91 8.98 -11.72
N SER A 461 12.48 10.10 -12.19
CA SER A 461 12.25 10.64 -13.53
C SER A 461 13.26 10.12 -14.55
N SER A 462 14.36 9.51 -14.09
CA SER A 462 15.49 9.06 -14.92
C SER A 462 15.81 7.57 -14.82
N GLY A 463 15.23 6.87 -13.84
CA GLY A 463 15.52 5.46 -13.53
C GLY A 463 16.86 5.23 -12.82
N LYS A 464 17.65 6.29 -12.58
CA LYS A 464 18.91 6.20 -11.83
C LYS A 464 18.63 6.04 -10.34
N LEU A 465 19.48 5.23 -9.68
CA LEU A 465 19.50 5.09 -8.23
C LEU A 465 19.75 6.46 -7.59
N CYS A 466 18.85 6.84 -6.68
CA CYS A 466 19.00 8.05 -5.90
C CYS A 466 20.04 7.80 -4.81
N SER A 467 21.18 8.48 -4.86
CA SER A 467 22.29 8.28 -3.90
C SER A 467 21.94 8.66 -2.45
N SER A 468 20.79 9.32 -2.24
CA SER A 468 20.27 9.67 -0.91
C SER A 468 19.30 8.64 -0.33
N LEU A 469 18.94 7.58 -1.07
CA LEU A 469 18.00 6.56 -0.62
C LEU A 469 18.69 5.20 -0.40
N PRO A 470 18.29 4.44 0.64
CA PRO A 470 18.85 3.12 0.90
C PRO A 470 18.35 2.08 -0.12
N PRO A 471 18.98 0.88 -0.18
CA PRO A 471 18.53 -0.22 -1.01
C PRO A 471 17.08 -0.59 -0.75
N HIS A 472 16.31 -0.68 -1.82
CA HIS A 472 14.89 -1.04 -1.73
C HIS A 472 14.39 -1.70 -3.00
N LEU A 473 13.35 -2.52 -2.87
CA LEU A 473 12.71 -3.15 -4.02
C LEU A 473 12.22 -2.13 -5.05
N PHE A 474 11.65 -1.02 -4.58
CA PHE A 474 11.12 0.05 -5.43
C PHE A 474 12.19 0.69 -6.33
N SER A 475 13.44 0.83 -5.88
CA SER A 475 14.51 1.29 -6.77
C SER A 475 14.77 0.34 -7.95
N CYS A 476 14.70 -0.97 -7.73
CA CYS A 476 14.82 -1.95 -8.82
C CYS A 476 13.63 -1.87 -9.78
N VAL A 477 12.42 -1.67 -9.24
CA VAL A 477 11.20 -1.50 -10.03
C VAL A 477 11.30 -0.28 -10.94
N GLU A 478 11.76 0.84 -10.40
CA GLU A 478 11.93 2.09 -11.15
C GLU A 478 12.98 1.97 -12.23
N ARG A 479 14.12 1.32 -11.94
CA ARG A 479 15.14 1.02 -12.96
C ARG A 479 14.57 0.23 -14.13
N ALA A 480 13.89 -0.89 -13.84
CA ALA A 480 13.28 -1.74 -14.87
C ALA A 480 12.20 -0.98 -15.67
N PHE A 481 11.35 -0.21 -14.99
CA PHE A 481 10.32 0.59 -15.65
C PHE A 481 10.93 1.58 -16.66
N HIS A 482 12.02 2.26 -16.31
CA HIS A 482 12.68 3.19 -17.24
C HIS A 482 13.39 2.47 -18.38
N GLN A 483 14.10 1.38 -18.09
CA GLN A 483 14.75 0.55 -19.12
C GLN A 483 13.75 0.01 -20.14
N LEU A 484 12.55 -0.38 -19.70
CA LEU A 484 11.46 -0.82 -20.57
C LEU A 484 11.21 0.17 -21.72
N PHE A 485 11.04 1.46 -21.40
CA PHE A 485 10.70 2.49 -22.38
C PHE A 485 11.93 3.11 -23.08
N GLN A 486 13.08 3.17 -22.41
CA GLN A 486 14.32 3.69 -22.98
C GLN A 486 14.90 2.73 -24.02
N GLU A 487 14.96 1.44 -23.71
CA GLU A 487 15.53 0.42 -24.58
C GLU A 487 14.50 -0.26 -25.48
N GLN A 488 13.20 -0.02 -25.25
CA GLN A 488 12.10 -0.69 -25.96
C GLN A 488 12.21 -2.22 -25.86
N ARG A 489 12.65 -2.70 -24.69
CA ARG A 489 12.94 -4.11 -24.43
C ARG A 489 12.16 -4.61 -23.21
N PRO A 490 11.46 -5.77 -23.31
CA PRO A 490 10.78 -6.37 -22.17
C PRO A 490 11.73 -6.62 -21.00
N GLN A 491 11.24 -6.38 -19.79
CA GLN A 491 12.00 -6.54 -18.55
C GLN A 491 11.45 -7.72 -17.74
N CYS A 492 12.26 -8.34 -16.89
CA CYS A 492 11.80 -9.45 -16.07
C CYS A 492 12.46 -9.45 -14.69
N PHE A 493 11.64 -9.50 -13.64
CA PHE A 493 12.08 -9.77 -12.27
C PHE A 493 12.10 -11.28 -12.04
N ILE A 494 13.26 -11.84 -11.68
CA ILE A 494 13.39 -13.23 -11.30
C ILE A 494 13.54 -13.30 -9.77
N LEU A 495 12.52 -13.84 -9.09
CA LEU A 495 12.49 -13.97 -7.64
C LEU A 495 12.90 -15.40 -7.26
N SER A 496 14.12 -15.55 -6.74
CA SER A 496 14.68 -16.82 -6.27
C SER A 496 14.93 -16.79 -4.76
N GLY A 497 14.92 -17.96 -4.13
CA GLY A 497 15.17 -18.15 -2.69
C GLY A 497 14.32 -19.23 -2.07
N GLU A 498 14.66 -19.66 -0.85
CA GLU A 498 13.99 -20.77 -0.15
C GLU A 498 12.50 -20.56 0.11
N ARG A 499 11.75 -21.64 0.39
CA ARG A 499 10.34 -21.53 0.78
C ARG A 499 10.23 -20.66 2.05
N GLY A 500 9.36 -19.64 2.01
CA GLY A 500 9.22 -18.68 3.10
C GLY A 500 10.19 -17.48 3.06
N SER A 501 11.05 -17.35 2.05
CA SER A 501 11.98 -16.21 1.94
C SER A 501 11.33 -14.85 1.60
N GLY A 502 10.00 -14.77 1.48
CA GLY A 502 9.29 -13.53 1.16
C GLY A 502 9.11 -13.23 -0.34
N LYS A 503 9.41 -14.17 -1.24
CA LYS A 503 9.25 -13.98 -2.71
C LYS A 503 7.87 -13.49 -3.12
N SER A 504 6.81 -14.16 -2.66
CA SER A 504 5.44 -13.80 -3.03
C SER A 504 5.05 -12.43 -2.47
N GLU A 505 5.60 -12.02 -1.34
CA GLU A 505 5.40 -10.67 -0.81
C GLU A 505 6.15 -9.63 -1.66
N ALA A 506 7.40 -9.88 -2.03
CA ALA A 506 8.14 -9.03 -2.96
C ALA A 506 7.41 -8.89 -4.31
N SER A 507 6.85 -9.98 -4.84
CA SER A 507 6.02 -9.96 -6.07
C SER A 507 4.83 -9.01 -5.94
N LYS A 508 4.08 -9.08 -4.82
CA LYS A 508 2.97 -8.15 -4.54
C LYS A 508 3.44 -6.70 -4.48
N GLN A 509 4.57 -6.44 -3.82
CA GLN A 509 5.08 -5.08 -3.68
C GLN A 509 5.58 -4.50 -5.02
N ILE A 510 6.17 -5.32 -5.91
CA ILE A 510 6.51 -4.91 -7.28
C ILE A 510 5.25 -4.50 -8.05
N ILE A 511 4.21 -5.35 -8.05
CA ILE A 511 2.95 -5.09 -8.75
C ILE A 511 2.29 -3.83 -8.19
N ARG A 512 2.25 -3.68 -6.87
CA ARG A 512 1.68 -2.51 -6.19
C ARG A 512 2.39 -1.22 -6.60
N HIS A 513 3.72 -1.21 -6.62
CA HIS A 513 4.50 -0.02 -7.00
C HIS A 513 4.27 0.36 -8.48
N LEU A 514 4.32 -0.62 -9.39
CA LEU A 514 4.04 -0.41 -10.81
C LEU A 514 2.62 0.11 -11.06
N THR A 515 1.64 -0.39 -10.29
CA THR A 515 0.24 0.06 -10.38
C THR A 515 0.07 1.47 -9.82
N CYS A 516 0.77 1.83 -8.74
CA CYS A 516 0.73 3.18 -8.15
C CYS A 516 1.28 4.27 -9.08
N ARG A 517 2.28 3.94 -9.91
CA ARG A 517 2.85 4.87 -10.90
C ARG A 517 1.87 5.24 -12.02
N ALA A 518 0.91 4.37 -12.34
CA ALA A 518 -0.08 4.58 -13.39
C ALA A 518 -1.29 5.41 -12.87
N ALA A 519 -1.14 6.73 -12.78
CA ALA A 519 -2.10 7.66 -12.15
C ALA A 519 -3.57 7.59 -12.63
N SER A 520 -3.86 7.10 -13.84
CA SER A 520 -5.21 7.07 -14.44
C SER A 520 -6.00 5.77 -14.22
N SER A 521 -5.36 4.67 -13.81
CA SER A 521 -5.98 3.33 -13.69
C SER A 521 -5.91 2.74 -12.26
N ARG A 522 -5.42 3.54 -11.32
CA ARG A 522 -5.04 3.13 -9.96
C ARG A 522 -6.10 2.32 -9.20
N ALA A 523 -7.37 2.72 -9.22
CA ALA A 523 -8.38 2.08 -8.37
C ALA A 523 -8.92 0.75 -8.93
N MET A 524 -9.07 0.62 -10.24
CA MET A 524 -9.71 -0.54 -10.88
C MET A 524 -8.76 -1.73 -11.00
N LEU A 525 -7.52 -1.52 -11.44
CA LEU A 525 -6.57 -2.63 -11.61
C LEU A 525 -6.02 -3.12 -10.26
N ASP A 526 -5.70 -2.21 -9.33
CA ASP A 526 -5.19 -2.58 -8.01
C ASP A 526 -6.21 -3.44 -7.23
N SER A 527 -7.48 -3.04 -7.24
CA SER A 527 -8.54 -3.84 -6.63
C SER A 527 -8.70 -5.20 -7.30
N ARG A 528 -8.70 -5.30 -8.64
CA ARG A 528 -8.75 -6.60 -9.34
C ARG A 528 -7.57 -7.50 -8.98
N PHE A 529 -6.34 -6.96 -8.95
CA PHE A 529 -5.14 -7.71 -8.59
C PHE A 529 -5.21 -8.27 -7.17
N LYS A 530 -5.73 -7.49 -6.20
CA LYS A 530 -5.93 -7.97 -4.83
C LYS A 530 -6.85 -9.19 -4.78
N HIS A 531 -7.95 -9.17 -5.53
CA HIS A 531 -8.89 -10.31 -5.60
C HIS A 531 -8.26 -11.52 -6.31
N VAL A 532 -7.52 -11.31 -7.40
CA VAL A 532 -6.80 -12.36 -8.12
C VAL A 532 -5.75 -13.04 -7.21
N MET A 533 -4.96 -12.25 -6.45
CA MET A 533 -3.99 -12.80 -5.51
C MET A 533 -4.68 -13.64 -4.43
N CYS A 534 -5.81 -13.18 -3.90
CA CYS A 534 -6.60 -13.94 -2.92
C CYS A 534 -7.02 -15.32 -3.45
N ILE A 535 -7.46 -15.40 -4.72
CA ILE A 535 -7.83 -16.68 -5.35
C ILE A 535 -6.60 -17.58 -5.53
N LEU A 536 -5.49 -17.06 -6.06
CA LEU A 536 -4.25 -17.83 -6.21
C LEU A 536 -3.71 -18.34 -4.87
N GLU A 537 -3.87 -17.56 -3.80
CA GLU A 537 -3.52 -17.96 -2.44
C GLU A 537 -4.39 -19.10 -1.93
N ALA A 538 -5.71 -18.97 -2.05
CA ALA A 538 -6.63 -20.01 -1.59
C ALA A 538 -6.39 -21.37 -2.28
N PHE A 539 -6.19 -21.39 -3.60
CA PHE A 539 -6.08 -22.63 -4.38
C PHE A 539 -4.65 -23.13 -4.60
N GLY A 540 -3.65 -22.25 -4.49
CA GLY A 540 -2.28 -22.58 -4.85
C GLY A 540 -1.31 -22.65 -3.66
N HIS A 541 -1.73 -22.25 -2.45
CA HIS A 541 -0.85 -22.22 -1.27
C HIS A 541 -1.25 -23.28 -0.23
N ALA A 542 -0.26 -23.68 0.56
CA ALA A 542 -0.42 -24.61 1.67
C ALA A 542 0.48 -24.23 2.84
N LYS A 543 0.13 -24.71 4.03
CA LYS A 543 0.92 -24.59 5.25
C LYS A 543 2.05 -25.62 5.25
N THR A 544 3.23 -25.17 5.62
CA THR A 544 4.45 -25.97 5.71
C THR A 544 5.06 -25.82 7.11
N THR A 545 6.05 -26.64 7.44
CA THR A 545 6.72 -26.60 8.76
C THR A 545 7.40 -25.26 9.06
N LEU A 546 7.86 -24.54 8.03
CA LEU A 546 8.61 -23.29 8.17
C LEU A 546 7.75 -22.04 7.91
N ASN A 547 6.64 -22.18 7.19
CA ASN A 547 5.82 -21.05 6.74
C ASN A 547 4.35 -21.45 6.62
N ASP A 548 3.47 -20.61 7.16
CA ASP A 548 2.02 -20.80 7.15
C ASP A 548 1.39 -20.61 5.75
N LEU A 549 2.04 -19.85 4.86
CA LEU A 549 1.54 -19.54 3.52
C LEU A 549 2.64 -19.72 2.46
N SER A 550 2.83 -20.96 2.01
CA SER A 550 3.82 -21.29 0.97
C SER A 550 3.16 -21.55 -0.37
N SER A 551 3.67 -20.92 -1.44
CA SER A 551 3.25 -21.22 -2.81
C SER A 551 3.66 -22.62 -3.21
N CYS A 552 2.70 -23.42 -3.69
CA CYS A 552 2.90 -24.78 -4.19
C CYS A 552 2.88 -24.84 -5.73
N PHE A 553 3.24 -23.74 -6.39
CA PHE A 553 3.33 -23.59 -7.84
C PHE A 553 4.25 -22.41 -8.21
N ILE A 554 4.76 -22.42 -9.44
CA ILE A 554 5.49 -21.31 -10.05
C ILE A 554 4.50 -20.32 -10.67
N LYS A 555 4.74 -19.03 -10.46
CA LYS A 555 3.93 -17.93 -11.00
C LYS A 555 4.77 -17.09 -11.95
N TYR A 556 4.23 -16.77 -13.11
CA TYR A 556 4.76 -15.73 -13.98
C TYR A 556 3.67 -14.69 -14.25
N PHE A 557 3.87 -13.48 -13.74
CA PHE A 557 3.02 -12.33 -14.06
C PHE A 557 3.63 -11.57 -15.23
N GLU A 558 2.83 -11.31 -16.25
CA GLU A 558 3.18 -10.50 -17.40
C GLU A 558 2.33 -9.23 -17.34
N LEU A 559 2.95 -8.11 -16.96
CA LEU A 559 2.30 -6.81 -16.85
C LEU A 559 2.50 -6.02 -18.16
N GLN A 560 1.41 -5.60 -18.78
CA GLN A 560 1.43 -4.99 -20.11
C GLN A 560 1.28 -3.48 -20.01
N PHE A 561 2.17 -2.75 -20.66
CA PHE A 561 2.20 -1.29 -20.65
C PHE A 561 1.99 -0.71 -22.06
N CYS A 562 1.19 0.35 -22.15
CA CYS A 562 1.05 1.15 -23.36
C CYS A 562 2.33 1.93 -23.62
N GLU A 563 2.98 1.72 -24.77
CA GLU A 563 4.22 2.41 -25.13
C GLU A 563 4.09 3.94 -25.09
N ARG A 564 2.98 4.50 -25.61
CA ARG A 564 2.79 5.96 -25.69
C ARG A 564 2.41 6.62 -24.37
N LYS A 565 1.55 5.95 -23.59
CA LYS A 565 1.00 6.51 -22.34
C LYS A 565 1.85 6.14 -21.12
N GLN A 566 2.77 5.18 -21.25
CA GLN A 566 3.52 4.55 -20.15
C GLN A 566 2.62 4.07 -19.00
N GLN A 567 1.42 3.59 -19.35
CA GLN A 567 0.38 3.17 -18.41
C GLN A 567 0.14 1.68 -18.50
N LEU A 568 -0.14 1.06 -17.35
CA LEU A 568 -0.54 -0.35 -17.26
C LEU A 568 -1.90 -0.54 -17.94
N THR A 569 -1.94 -1.34 -19.01
CA THR A 569 -3.14 -1.61 -19.80
C THR A 569 -3.78 -2.95 -19.45
N GLY A 570 -3.01 -3.89 -18.92
CA GLY A 570 -3.52 -5.20 -18.54
C GLY A 570 -2.45 -6.10 -17.97
N ALA A 571 -2.84 -7.32 -17.64
CA ALA A 571 -1.91 -8.32 -17.15
C ALA A 571 -2.33 -9.74 -17.51
N ARG A 572 -1.35 -10.64 -17.51
CA ARG A 572 -1.54 -12.08 -17.67
C ARG A 572 -0.78 -12.85 -16.61
N ILE A 573 -1.30 -14.02 -16.29
CA ILE A 573 -0.78 -14.93 -15.28
C ILE A 573 -0.57 -16.27 -15.95
N TYR A 574 0.64 -16.79 -15.81
CA TYR A 574 0.99 -18.15 -16.18
C TYR A 574 1.39 -18.91 -14.93
N THR A 575 0.91 -20.13 -14.82
CA THR A 575 1.20 -21.00 -13.67
C THR A 575 1.87 -22.27 -14.17
N TYR A 576 2.96 -22.68 -13.50
CA TYR A 576 3.69 -23.89 -13.83
C TYR A 576 3.90 -24.75 -12.59
N LEU A 577 4.06 -26.07 -12.80
CA LEU A 577 4.44 -27.03 -11.76
C LEU A 577 3.59 -26.92 -10.47
N LEU A 578 2.26 -26.92 -10.59
CA LEU A 578 1.40 -27.09 -9.42
C LEU A 578 1.70 -28.45 -8.76
N GLU A 579 1.96 -28.46 -7.45
CA GLU A 579 2.31 -29.64 -6.66
C GLU A 579 1.11 -30.58 -6.47
N LYS A 580 0.63 -31.21 -7.55
CA LYS A 580 -0.61 -32.01 -7.56
C LYS A 580 -0.60 -33.15 -6.54
N SER A 581 0.56 -33.75 -6.26
CA SER A 581 0.70 -34.86 -5.33
C SER A 581 0.32 -34.49 -3.89
N ARG A 582 0.49 -33.22 -3.50
CA ARG A 582 0.04 -32.68 -2.19
C ARG A 582 -1.45 -32.90 -1.93
N LEU A 583 -2.27 -32.93 -3.00
CA LEU A 583 -3.71 -33.16 -2.85
C LEU A 583 -4.00 -34.52 -2.20
N VAL A 584 -3.26 -35.56 -2.58
CA VAL A 584 -3.55 -36.96 -2.24
C VAL A 584 -2.66 -37.51 -1.13
N SER A 585 -1.49 -36.91 -0.93
CA SER A 585 -0.51 -37.29 0.09
C SER A 585 0.27 -36.06 0.54
N GLN A 586 0.35 -35.82 1.86
CA GLN A 586 1.09 -34.68 2.41
C GLN A 586 2.34 -35.16 3.16
N PRO A 587 3.47 -34.43 3.08
CA PRO A 587 4.60 -34.66 3.97
C PRO A 587 4.20 -34.40 5.44
N LEU A 588 4.85 -35.10 6.38
CA LEU A 588 4.60 -34.95 7.81
C LEU A 588 4.72 -33.48 8.25
N GLY A 589 3.70 -32.98 8.94
CA GLY A 589 3.65 -31.60 9.45
C GLY A 589 3.28 -30.53 8.42
N GLN A 590 2.87 -30.90 7.20
CA GLN A 590 2.38 -29.98 6.18
C GLN A 590 0.89 -30.18 5.91
N SER A 591 0.23 -29.14 5.39
CA SER A 591 -1.18 -29.18 5.04
C SER A 591 -1.43 -29.48 3.56
N ASN A 592 -2.69 -29.82 3.26
CA ASN A 592 -3.22 -29.74 1.91
C ASN A 592 -3.41 -28.26 1.50
N PHE A 593 -3.93 -28.00 0.30
CA PHE A 593 -4.21 -26.65 -0.17
C PHE A 593 -5.19 -25.90 0.75
N LEU A 594 -4.95 -24.60 0.93
CA LEU A 594 -5.66 -23.74 1.89
C LEU A 594 -7.18 -23.77 1.71
N ILE A 595 -7.66 -23.83 0.47
CA ILE A 595 -9.09 -23.84 0.12
C ILE A 595 -9.90 -24.88 0.88
N PHE A 596 -9.38 -26.08 1.13
CA PHE A 596 -10.12 -27.12 1.84
C PHE A 596 -10.35 -26.76 3.32
N TYR A 597 -9.40 -26.07 3.94
CA TYR A 597 -9.51 -25.57 5.31
C TYR A 597 -10.42 -24.34 5.38
N LEU A 598 -10.38 -23.46 4.37
CA LEU A 598 -11.32 -22.34 4.26
C LEU A 598 -12.77 -22.83 4.12
N LEU A 599 -13.02 -23.89 3.33
CA LEU A 599 -14.35 -24.51 3.24
C LEU A 599 -14.80 -25.10 4.58
N MET A 600 -13.88 -25.75 5.30
CA MET A 600 -14.17 -26.35 6.60
C MET A 600 -14.63 -25.32 7.62
N ASP A 601 -13.94 -24.20 7.75
CA ASP A 601 -14.27 -23.20 8.77
C ASP A 601 -15.34 -22.21 8.29
N GLY A 602 -15.39 -21.93 6.99
CA GLY A 602 -16.19 -20.84 6.43
C GLY A 602 -17.61 -21.21 6.00
N LEU A 603 -17.88 -22.47 5.61
CA LEU A 603 -19.23 -22.89 5.19
C LEU A 603 -20.21 -22.95 6.37
N SER A 604 -21.46 -22.55 6.12
CA SER A 604 -22.58 -22.73 7.05
C SER A 604 -22.91 -24.20 7.28
N ALA A 605 -23.65 -24.50 8.35
CA ALA A 605 -24.09 -25.87 8.64
C ALA A 605 -24.98 -26.45 7.53
N GLU A 606 -25.81 -25.61 6.90
CA GLU A 606 -26.68 -25.99 5.78
C GLU A 606 -25.88 -26.32 4.52
N GLU A 607 -24.92 -25.47 4.15
CA GLU A 607 -24.01 -25.73 3.02
C GLU A 607 -23.19 -27.01 3.24
N LYS A 608 -22.66 -27.22 4.45
CA LYS A 608 -21.91 -28.44 4.81
C LYS A 608 -22.78 -29.68 4.68
N TYR A 609 -24.02 -29.62 5.16
CA TYR A 609 -24.97 -30.72 5.04
C TYR A 609 -25.28 -31.02 3.56
N GLY A 610 -25.52 -29.98 2.74
CA GLY A 610 -25.77 -30.12 1.31
C GLY A 610 -24.59 -30.68 0.51
N LEU A 611 -23.35 -30.42 0.95
CA LEU A 611 -22.13 -30.96 0.33
C LEU A 611 -21.65 -32.27 0.97
N HIS A 612 -22.38 -32.79 1.96
CA HIS A 612 -22.01 -33.96 2.77
C HIS A 612 -20.64 -33.81 3.48
N LEU A 613 -20.25 -32.59 3.84
CA LEU A 613 -18.97 -32.24 4.49
C LEU A 613 -19.14 -32.07 6.00
N ASN A 614 -19.81 -33.01 6.67
CA ASN A 614 -20.11 -32.90 8.11
C ASN A 614 -18.86 -33.08 9.00
N ASN A 615 -17.86 -33.83 8.53
CA ASN A 615 -16.58 -34.01 9.21
C ASN A 615 -15.44 -34.03 8.18
N LEU A 616 -14.94 -32.85 7.81
CA LEU A 616 -13.89 -32.76 6.78
C LEU A 616 -12.59 -33.48 7.18
N CYS A 617 -12.27 -33.54 8.47
CA CYS A 617 -11.08 -34.23 8.98
C CYS A 617 -11.15 -35.76 8.79
N ALA A 618 -12.34 -36.32 8.53
CA ALA A 618 -12.49 -37.75 8.23
C ALA A 618 -12.04 -38.13 6.81
N HIS A 619 -11.97 -37.16 5.89
CA HIS A 619 -11.59 -37.41 4.50
C HIS A 619 -10.12 -37.82 4.39
N ARG A 620 -9.83 -38.87 3.60
CA ARG A 620 -8.48 -39.42 3.39
C ARG A 620 -7.44 -38.34 3.04
N TYR A 621 -7.82 -37.37 2.22
CA TYR A 621 -6.94 -36.30 1.74
C TYR A 621 -6.65 -35.21 2.78
N LEU A 622 -7.33 -35.19 3.93
CA LEU A 622 -7.15 -34.20 5.00
C LEU A 622 -6.75 -34.82 6.35
N ASN A 623 -6.96 -36.13 6.53
CA ASN A 623 -6.72 -36.86 7.78
C ASN A 623 -5.23 -36.98 8.20
N GLN A 624 -4.29 -36.54 7.36
CA GLN A 624 -2.85 -36.61 7.66
C GLN A 624 -2.30 -35.35 8.37
N THR A 625 -3.09 -34.29 8.47
CA THR A 625 -2.74 -33.07 9.22
C THR A 625 -3.12 -33.17 10.70
N MET A 626 -2.17 -32.77 11.56
CA MET A 626 -2.22 -32.70 13.02
C MET A 626 -3.63 -32.48 13.61
N GLN A 627 -3.97 -33.36 14.55
CA GLN A 627 -5.13 -33.25 15.44
C GLN A 627 -5.16 -31.90 16.18
N ASP A 628 -6.33 -31.26 16.12
CA ASP A 628 -7.03 -30.52 17.19
C ASP A 628 -6.51 -29.23 17.84
N ASP A 629 -5.36 -28.65 17.47
CA ASP A 629 -4.88 -27.40 18.11
C ASP A 629 -5.10 -26.10 17.30
N ALA A 630 -6.02 -26.08 16.32
CA ALA A 630 -6.41 -24.83 15.68
C ALA A 630 -7.22 -23.97 16.66
N SER A 631 -6.60 -22.91 17.20
CA SER A 631 -7.23 -21.98 18.13
C SER A 631 -8.53 -21.40 17.58
N THR A 632 -9.49 -21.05 18.44
CA THR A 632 -10.76 -20.43 18.02
C THR A 632 -10.55 -19.20 17.13
N GLY A 633 -9.44 -18.47 17.32
CA GLY A 633 -9.06 -17.31 16.50
C GLY A 633 -8.64 -17.66 15.06
N GLU A 634 -8.03 -18.82 14.82
CA GLU A 634 -7.65 -19.27 13.47
C GLU A 634 -8.88 -19.65 12.64
N ARG A 635 -9.86 -20.29 13.28
CA ARG A 635 -11.14 -20.65 12.63
C ARG A 635 -11.96 -19.41 12.26
N SER A 636 -11.99 -18.38 13.12
CA SER A 636 -12.66 -17.12 12.77
C SER A 636 -11.97 -16.42 11.60
N LEU A 637 -10.64 -16.42 11.57
CA LEU A 637 -9.88 -15.83 10.45
C LEU A 637 -10.13 -16.57 9.13
N ASN A 638 -10.18 -17.91 9.14
CA ASN A 638 -10.48 -18.70 7.95
C ASN A 638 -11.90 -18.44 7.42
N ARG A 639 -12.87 -18.20 8.32
CA ARG A 639 -14.23 -17.81 7.94
C ARG A 639 -14.28 -16.47 7.22
N GLU A 640 -13.55 -15.48 7.71
CA GLU A 640 -13.40 -14.18 7.04
C GLU A 640 -12.71 -14.33 5.69
N LYS A 641 -11.63 -15.10 5.62
CA LYS A 641 -10.92 -15.41 4.37
C LYS A 641 -11.82 -16.08 3.32
N LEU A 642 -12.70 -17.00 3.71
CA LEU A 642 -13.66 -17.59 2.78
C LEU A 642 -14.67 -16.55 2.26
N ALA A 643 -15.15 -15.64 3.11
CA ALA A 643 -16.06 -14.58 2.69
C ALA A 643 -15.40 -13.65 1.67
N VAL A 644 -14.14 -13.25 1.92
CA VAL A 644 -13.33 -12.46 0.98
C VAL A 644 -13.09 -13.23 -0.32
N LEU A 645 -12.86 -14.55 -0.25
CA LEU A 645 -12.70 -15.39 -1.44
C LEU A 645 -13.98 -15.46 -2.29
N LYS A 646 -15.16 -15.64 -1.67
CA LYS A 646 -16.45 -15.60 -2.38
C LYS A 646 -16.64 -14.25 -3.09
N GLN A 647 -16.31 -13.15 -2.42
CA GLN A 647 -16.33 -11.81 -3.02
C GLN A 647 -15.34 -11.68 -4.18
N ALA A 648 -14.12 -12.21 -4.03
CA ALA A 648 -13.09 -12.18 -5.07
C ALA A 648 -13.50 -12.93 -6.33
N LEU A 649 -14.09 -14.12 -6.19
CA LEU A 649 -14.63 -14.89 -7.31
C LEU A 649 -15.72 -14.10 -8.06
N ASN A 650 -16.62 -13.44 -7.33
CA ASN A 650 -17.67 -12.61 -7.92
C ASN A 650 -17.10 -11.41 -8.70
N VAL A 651 -16.07 -10.73 -8.16
CA VAL A 651 -15.39 -9.61 -8.85
C VAL A 651 -14.68 -10.05 -10.12
N VAL A 652 -14.11 -11.27 -10.13
CA VAL A 652 -13.45 -11.85 -11.31
C VAL A 652 -14.45 -12.30 -12.38
N GLY A 653 -15.74 -12.40 -12.04
CA GLY A 653 -16.83 -12.63 -12.99
C GLY A 653 -17.63 -13.90 -12.76
N PHE A 654 -17.43 -14.61 -11.64
CA PHE A 654 -18.27 -15.75 -11.28
C PHE A 654 -19.64 -15.28 -10.78
N SER A 655 -20.69 -15.97 -11.20
CA SER A 655 -22.01 -15.90 -10.58
C SER A 655 -22.04 -16.69 -9.27
N ASN A 656 -22.97 -16.37 -8.39
CA ASN A 656 -23.14 -17.11 -7.12
C ASN A 656 -23.35 -18.62 -7.37
N LEU A 657 -24.07 -19.00 -8.43
CA LEU A 657 -24.26 -20.39 -8.81
C LEU A 657 -22.95 -21.06 -9.25
N GLU A 658 -22.09 -20.37 -9.99
CA GLU A 658 -20.79 -20.90 -10.38
C GLU A 658 -19.85 -21.05 -9.17
N VAL A 659 -19.94 -20.16 -8.19
CA VAL A 659 -19.22 -20.30 -6.91
C VAL A 659 -19.71 -21.54 -6.14
N GLU A 660 -21.02 -21.77 -6.08
CA GLU A 660 -21.59 -22.98 -5.47
C GLU A 660 -21.14 -24.25 -6.21
N ASN A 661 -21.21 -24.27 -7.54
CA ASN A 661 -20.73 -25.38 -8.35
C ASN A 661 -19.23 -25.66 -8.15
N LEU A 662 -18.42 -24.61 -7.99
CA LEU A 662 -17.01 -24.76 -7.66
C LEU A 662 -16.83 -25.51 -6.33
N PHE A 663 -17.62 -25.18 -5.31
CA PHE A 663 -17.57 -25.89 -4.02
C PHE A 663 -18.08 -27.32 -4.12
N VAL A 664 -19.06 -27.60 -4.99
CA VAL A 664 -19.49 -28.97 -5.31
C VAL A 664 -18.33 -29.77 -5.90
N ILE A 665 -17.55 -29.21 -6.83
CA ILE A 665 -16.39 -29.89 -7.42
C ILE A 665 -15.31 -30.17 -6.35
N LEU A 666 -15.02 -29.20 -5.48
CA LEU A 666 -14.05 -29.39 -4.39
C LEU A 666 -14.50 -30.46 -3.40
N ALA A 667 -15.78 -30.48 -3.04
CA ALA A 667 -16.35 -31.51 -2.18
C ALA A 667 -16.32 -32.89 -2.86
N ALA A 668 -16.63 -32.97 -4.16
CA ALA A 668 -16.52 -34.20 -4.94
C ALA A 668 -15.08 -34.75 -4.96
N ILE A 669 -14.07 -33.88 -5.03
CA ILE A 669 -12.65 -34.28 -4.94
C ILE A 669 -12.33 -34.94 -3.59
N LEU A 670 -12.85 -34.40 -2.48
CA LEU A 670 -12.65 -34.99 -1.14
C LEU A 670 -13.32 -36.36 -1.03
N HIS A 671 -14.60 -36.46 -1.41
CA HIS A 671 -15.35 -37.72 -1.39
C HIS A 671 -14.76 -38.77 -2.33
N LEU A 672 -14.21 -38.35 -3.48
CA LEU A 672 -13.51 -39.23 -4.40
C LEU A 672 -12.32 -39.93 -3.72
N GLY A 673 -11.59 -39.24 -2.83
CA GLY A 673 -10.48 -39.82 -2.07
C GLY A 673 -10.90 -40.92 -1.09
N ASP A 674 -12.16 -40.89 -0.63
CA ASP A 674 -12.70 -41.86 0.32
C ASP A 674 -13.21 -43.13 -0.34
N ILE A 675 -13.33 -43.17 -1.67
CA ILE A 675 -13.70 -44.38 -2.41
C ILE A 675 -12.65 -45.47 -2.19
N ARG A 676 -13.10 -46.62 -1.68
CA ARG A 676 -12.28 -47.81 -1.44
C ARG A 676 -12.58 -48.91 -2.44
N PHE A 677 -11.60 -49.79 -2.63
CA PHE A 677 -11.70 -50.93 -3.53
C PHE A 677 -11.45 -52.24 -2.79
N THR A 678 -12.16 -53.28 -3.21
CA THR A 678 -12.09 -54.65 -2.66
C THR A 678 -11.95 -55.66 -3.80
N ALA A 679 -11.30 -56.79 -3.53
CA ALA A 679 -11.22 -57.91 -4.47
C ALA A 679 -12.21 -59.01 -4.07
N LEU A 680 -13.00 -59.50 -5.04
CA LEU A 680 -14.03 -60.53 -4.82
C LEU A 680 -13.55 -61.96 -5.11
N THR A 681 -12.41 -62.13 -5.80
CA THR A 681 -11.87 -63.45 -6.22
C THR A 681 -10.35 -63.50 -6.06
N GLU A 682 -9.75 -64.70 -6.08
CA GLU A 682 -8.29 -64.92 -6.06
C GLU A 682 -7.53 -64.20 -7.20
N GLY A 683 -8.23 -63.71 -8.22
CA GLY A 683 -7.66 -63.00 -9.38
C GLY A 683 -7.37 -61.50 -9.17
N ASN A 684 -7.35 -61.00 -7.93
CA ASN A 684 -7.00 -59.61 -7.56
C ASN A 684 -7.73 -58.49 -8.32
N SER A 685 -8.88 -58.75 -8.95
CA SER A 685 -9.65 -57.75 -9.68
C SER A 685 -10.38 -56.80 -8.74
N ALA A 686 -10.24 -55.49 -8.95
CA ALA A 686 -10.81 -54.45 -8.10
C ALA A 686 -12.31 -54.22 -8.37
N PHE A 687 -13.06 -54.03 -7.29
CA PHE A 687 -14.46 -53.57 -7.29
C PHE A 687 -14.61 -52.44 -6.27
N VAL A 688 -15.49 -51.48 -6.55
CA VAL A 688 -15.80 -50.41 -5.58
C VAL A 688 -16.51 -50.99 -4.37
N SER A 689 -16.03 -50.66 -3.17
CA SER A 689 -16.55 -51.23 -1.91
C SER A 689 -17.83 -50.52 -1.43
N ASP A 690 -17.90 -49.21 -1.60
CA ASP A 690 -19.04 -48.39 -1.18
C ASP A 690 -19.72 -47.76 -2.41
N LEU A 691 -20.84 -48.37 -2.81
CA LEU A 691 -21.62 -47.91 -3.97
C LEU A 691 -22.42 -46.65 -3.66
N GLN A 692 -22.78 -46.40 -2.40
CA GLN A 692 -23.55 -45.22 -2.02
C GLN A 692 -22.66 -43.97 -2.10
N LEU A 693 -21.44 -44.06 -1.59
CA LEU A 693 -20.46 -42.98 -1.74
C LEU A 693 -20.12 -42.73 -3.22
N LEU A 694 -20.01 -43.79 -4.03
CA LEU A 694 -19.78 -43.65 -5.47
C LEU A 694 -20.95 -42.94 -6.17
N GLU A 695 -22.19 -43.30 -5.84
CA GLU A 695 -23.40 -42.65 -6.37
C GLU A 695 -23.42 -41.16 -6.00
N GLN A 696 -23.04 -40.83 -4.77
CA GLN A 696 -22.92 -39.44 -4.32
C GLN A 696 -21.87 -38.67 -5.15
N VAL A 697 -20.66 -39.21 -5.29
CA VAL A 697 -19.59 -38.58 -6.10
C VAL A 697 -20.02 -38.44 -7.56
N ALA A 698 -20.66 -39.46 -8.14
CA ALA A 698 -21.17 -39.44 -9.50
C ALA A 698 -22.25 -38.35 -9.69
N GLY A 699 -23.15 -38.20 -8.72
CA GLY A 699 -24.17 -37.15 -8.71
C GLY A 699 -23.56 -35.74 -8.65
N MET A 700 -22.54 -35.52 -7.82
CA MET A 700 -21.84 -34.22 -7.71
C MET A 700 -21.08 -33.87 -8.99
N LEU A 701 -20.47 -34.85 -9.65
CA LEU A 701 -19.79 -34.68 -10.94
C LEU A 701 -20.74 -34.73 -12.15
N GLN A 702 -22.03 -35.01 -11.91
CA GLN A 702 -23.07 -35.19 -12.92
C GLN A 702 -22.71 -36.24 -13.99
N VAL A 703 -22.17 -37.39 -13.56
CA VAL A 703 -21.82 -38.53 -14.42
C VAL A 703 -22.61 -39.77 -14.02
N SER A 704 -22.66 -40.78 -14.89
CA SER A 704 -23.27 -42.07 -14.57
C SER A 704 -22.43 -42.84 -13.53
N THR A 705 -23.07 -43.30 -12.46
CA THR A 705 -22.45 -44.13 -11.41
C THR A 705 -21.82 -45.41 -11.98
N ASP A 706 -22.51 -46.09 -12.89
CA ASP A 706 -22.02 -47.34 -13.51
C ASP A 706 -20.82 -47.08 -14.43
N GLU A 707 -20.87 -46.00 -15.21
CA GLU A 707 -19.77 -45.62 -16.08
C GLU A 707 -18.53 -45.19 -15.27
N LEU A 708 -18.73 -44.46 -14.17
CA LEU A 708 -17.65 -44.06 -13.26
C LEU A 708 -17.03 -45.27 -12.53
N ALA A 709 -17.85 -46.20 -12.05
CA ALA A 709 -17.38 -47.46 -11.44
C ALA A 709 -16.50 -48.24 -12.43
N SER A 710 -17.00 -48.40 -13.65
CA SER A 710 -16.31 -49.10 -14.73
C SER A 710 -15.01 -48.41 -15.10
N ALA A 711 -15.00 -47.08 -15.23
CA ALA A 711 -13.82 -46.31 -15.61
C ALA A 711 -12.70 -46.34 -14.55
N LEU A 712 -13.05 -46.42 -13.25
CA LEU A 712 -12.06 -46.55 -12.17
C LEU A 712 -11.48 -47.97 -12.05
N THR A 713 -12.27 -48.99 -12.40
CA THR A 713 -11.91 -50.40 -12.19
C THR A 713 -11.48 -51.12 -13.47
N THR A 714 -11.58 -50.49 -14.64
CA THR A 714 -11.22 -51.09 -15.93
C THR A 714 -10.49 -50.13 -16.86
N ASP A 715 -9.62 -50.71 -17.69
CA ASP A 715 -9.04 -50.05 -18.85
C ASP A 715 -9.67 -50.65 -20.12
N ILE A 716 -9.95 -49.80 -21.11
CA ILE A 716 -10.46 -50.22 -22.42
C ILE A 716 -9.51 -49.67 -23.47
N GLN A 717 -9.03 -50.58 -24.33
CA GLN A 717 -8.16 -50.23 -25.43
C GLN A 717 -8.75 -50.73 -26.74
N TYR A 718 -8.62 -49.91 -27.78
CA TYR A 718 -9.00 -50.26 -29.14
C TYR A 718 -7.76 -50.73 -29.89
N PHE A 719 -7.67 -52.03 -30.18
CA PHE A 719 -6.57 -52.58 -30.95
C PHE A 719 -7.09 -53.13 -32.28
N LYS A 720 -6.70 -52.50 -33.40
CA LYS A 720 -7.10 -52.90 -34.76
C LYS A 720 -8.63 -53.04 -34.97
N GLY A 721 -9.43 -52.28 -34.22
CA GLY A 721 -10.90 -52.30 -34.30
C GLY A 721 -11.59 -53.16 -33.23
N ASP A 722 -10.84 -54.01 -32.50
CA ASP A 722 -11.38 -54.80 -31.39
C ASP A 722 -11.24 -54.05 -30.06
N MET A 723 -12.27 -54.15 -29.22
CA MET A 723 -12.31 -53.54 -27.88
C MET A 723 -11.83 -54.55 -26.83
N ILE A 724 -10.66 -54.30 -26.23
CA ILE A 724 -10.10 -55.13 -25.15
C ILE A 724 -10.39 -54.43 -23.83
N MET A 725 -11.17 -55.07 -22.96
CA MET A 725 -11.44 -54.61 -21.59
C MET A 725 -10.58 -55.41 -20.60
N ARG A 726 -9.81 -54.71 -19.77
CA ARG A 726 -9.00 -55.32 -18.71
C ARG A 726 -9.40 -54.75 -17.35
N ARG A 727 -9.59 -55.62 -16.36
CA ARG A 727 -9.85 -55.20 -14.97
C ARG A 727 -8.56 -54.79 -14.26
N HIS A 728 -8.65 -53.72 -13.49
CA HIS A 728 -7.58 -53.21 -12.64
C HIS A 728 -7.40 -54.08 -11.39
N THR A 729 -6.18 -54.07 -10.85
CA THR A 729 -5.94 -54.47 -9.46
C THR A 729 -6.35 -53.35 -8.51
N ILE A 730 -6.45 -53.64 -7.21
CA ILE A 730 -6.79 -52.64 -6.19
C ILE A 730 -5.84 -51.44 -6.26
N GLN A 731 -4.53 -51.70 -6.32
CA GLN A 731 -3.50 -50.66 -6.39
C GLN A 731 -3.65 -49.76 -7.64
N ILE A 732 -3.97 -50.34 -8.79
CA ILE A 732 -4.18 -49.59 -10.03
C ILE A 732 -5.47 -48.75 -9.94
N ALA A 733 -6.54 -49.29 -9.35
CA ALA A 733 -7.78 -48.56 -9.16
C ALA A 733 -7.61 -47.38 -8.19
N GLU A 734 -6.87 -47.56 -7.09
CA GLU A 734 -6.49 -46.48 -6.17
C GLU A 734 -5.67 -45.40 -6.89
N PHE A 735 -4.68 -45.81 -7.71
CA PHE A 735 -3.89 -44.90 -8.52
C PHE A 735 -4.78 -44.05 -9.46
N PHE A 736 -5.72 -44.65 -10.19
CA PHE A 736 -6.60 -43.91 -11.10
C PHE A 736 -7.62 -43.01 -10.38
N ARG A 737 -8.08 -43.40 -9.19
CA ARG A 737 -8.89 -42.54 -8.32
C ARG A 737 -8.11 -41.28 -7.92
N ASP A 738 -6.86 -41.45 -7.48
CA ASP A 738 -5.99 -40.35 -7.06
C ASP A 738 -5.58 -39.49 -8.28
N LEU A 739 -5.33 -40.11 -9.43
CA LEU A 739 -5.05 -39.41 -10.68
C LEU A 739 -6.25 -38.59 -11.16
N LEU A 740 -7.47 -39.11 -11.02
CA LEU A 740 -8.70 -38.37 -11.30
C LEU A 740 -8.81 -37.16 -10.36
N ALA A 741 -8.65 -37.33 -9.05
CA ALA A 741 -8.69 -36.23 -8.09
C ALA A 741 -7.67 -35.13 -8.43
N LYS A 742 -6.41 -35.50 -8.70
CA LYS A 742 -5.34 -34.60 -9.14
C LYS A 742 -5.69 -33.87 -10.43
N SER A 743 -6.26 -34.59 -11.40
CA SER A 743 -6.65 -34.03 -12.70
C SER A 743 -7.80 -33.03 -12.58
N LEU A 744 -8.81 -33.34 -11.76
CA LEU A 744 -9.94 -32.45 -11.47
C LEU A 744 -9.44 -31.15 -10.83
N TYR A 745 -8.63 -31.26 -9.77
CA TYR A 745 -8.10 -30.09 -9.08
C TYR A 745 -7.20 -29.23 -9.99
N SER A 746 -6.29 -29.86 -10.73
CA SER A 746 -5.39 -29.15 -11.64
C SER A 746 -6.15 -28.44 -12.75
N ARG A 747 -7.20 -29.05 -13.32
CA ARG A 747 -8.04 -28.41 -14.35
C ARG A 747 -8.87 -27.27 -13.76
N LEU A 748 -9.41 -27.44 -12.55
CA LEU A 748 -10.10 -26.38 -11.84
C LEU A 748 -9.17 -25.17 -11.60
N PHE A 749 -7.94 -25.42 -11.16
CA PHE A 749 -6.94 -24.38 -10.98
C PHE A 749 -6.61 -23.66 -12.29
N SER A 750 -6.35 -24.41 -13.38
CA SER A 750 -6.12 -23.81 -14.70
C SER A 750 -7.33 -23.02 -15.21
N PHE A 751 -8.56 -23.51 -14.96
CA PHE A 751 -9.79 -22.80 -15.30
C PHE A 751 -9.87 -21.46 -14.55
N LEU A 752 -9.63 -21.45 -13.24
CA LEU A 752 -9.58 -20.23 -12.44
C LEU A 752 -8.55 -19.23 -12.98
N VAL A 753 -7.34 -19.69 -13.32
CA VAL A 753 -6.28 -18.84 -13.89
C VAL A 753 -6.73 -18.23 -15.22
N ASN A 754 -7.36 -19.01 -16.10
CA ASN A 754 -7.87 -18.50 -17.37
C ASN A 754 -8.99 -17.47 -17.19
N THR A 755 -9.88 -17.68 -16.21
CA THR A 755 -10.94 -16.70 -15.89
C THR A 755 -10.34 -15.43 -15.30
N MET A 756 -9.35 -15.53 -14.41
CA MET A 756 -8.61 -14.38 -13.88
C MET A 756 -7.90 -13.60 -14.99
N ASN A 757 -7.25 -14.28 -15.94
CA ASN A 757 -6.64 -13.65 -17.11
C ASN A 757 -7.67 -12.88 -17.96
N SER A 758 -8.89 -13.40 -18.09
CA SER A 758 -9.97 -12.70 -18.80
C SER A 758 -10.41 -11.42 -18.10
N CYS A 759 -10.34 -11.37 -16.76
CA CYS A 759 -10.66 -10.20 -15.94
C CYS A 759 -9.55 -9.12 -15.95
N LEU A 760 -8.28 -9.54 -16.09
CA LEU A 760 -7.11 -8.66 -16.09
C LEU A 760 -6.80 -8.02 -17.45
N LEU A 761 -7.46 -8.46 -18.52
CA LEU A 761 -7.37 -7.85 -19.84
C LEU A 761 -8.39 -6.71 -19.98
N SER A 762 -7.91 -5.51 -20.33
CA SER A 762 -8.80 -4.39 -20.67
C SER A 762 -9.56 -4.68 -21.97
N GLN A 763 -10.89 -4.65 -21.92
CA GLN A 763 -11.75 -4.93 -23.08
C GLN A 763 -11.79 -3.76 -24.10
N ASP A 764 -11.24 -2.58 -23.77
CA ASP A 764 -11.48 -1.33 -24.51
C ASP A 764 -10.40 -0.90 -25.52
N GLU A 765 -9.27 -1.58 -25.67
CA GLU A 765 -8.22 -1.13 -26.63
C GLU A 765 -7.58 -2.30 -27.41
N GLN A 766 -8.38 -3.13 -28.09
CA GLN A 766 -7.84 -4.08 -29.05
C GLN A 766 -7.72 -3.47 -30.46
N ARG A 767 -6.48 -3.19 -30.89
CA ARG A 767 -5.83 -3.74 -32.12
C ARG A 767 -4.69 -2.92 -32.72
N SER A 768 -4.31 -1.74 -32.18
CA SER A 768 -3.28 -0.91 -32.82
C SER A 768 -2.21 -0.28 -31.91
N MET A 769 -2.13 -0.65 -30.63
CA MET A 769 -1.10 -0.12 -29.73
C MET A 769 -0.02 -1.16 -29.50
N GLN A 770 1.24 -0.79 -29.76
CA GLN A 770 2.40 -1.56 -29.31
C GLN A 770 2.42 -1.56 -27.78
N THR A 771 2.55 -2.76 -27.22
CA THR A 771 2.66 -2.99 -25.77
C THR A 771 4.06 -3.46 -25.44
N LEU A 772 4.56 -3.01 -24.29
CA LEU A 772 5.81 -3.48 -23.70
C LEU A 772 5.47 -4.19 -22.40
N ASP A 773 6.19 -5.27 -22.09
CA ASP A 773 5.83 -6.14 -20.98
C ASP A 773 6.92 -6.17 -19.90
N ILE A 774 6.52 -6.12 -18.63
CA ILE A 774 7.36 -6.44 -17.48
C ILE A 774 6.89 -7.78 -16.90
N GLY A 775 7.77 -8.77 -16.95
CA GLY A 775 7.60 -10.08 -16.33
C GLY A 775 7.98 -10.09 -14.84
N ILE A 776 7.27 -10.87 -14.03
CA ILE A 776 7.65 -11.19 -12.65
C ILE A 776 7.53 -12.70 -12.49
N LEU A 777 8.68 -13.37 -12.37
CA LEU A 777 8.79 -14.81 -12.23
C LEU A 777 9.09 -15.18 -10.77
N ASP A 778 8.10 -15.73 -10.09
CA ASP A 778 8.19 -16.30 -8.72
C ASP A 778 8.32 -17.82 -8.84
N ILE A 779 9.56 -18.33 -8.71
CA ILE A 779 9.87 -19.76 -8.78
C ILE A 779 9.94 -20.40 -7.38
N PHE A 780 9.86 -21.73 -7.34
CA PHE A 780 10.19 -22.48 -6.14
C PHE A 780 11.64 -22.23 -5.71
N GLY A 781 11.87 -22.20 -4.41
CA GLY A 781 13.23 -22.28 -3.88
C GLY A 781 13.85 -23.65 -4.13
N PHE A 782 15.17 -23.72 -4.03
CA PHE A 782 15.88 -24.99 -3.95
C PHE A 782 15.41 -25.77 -2.71
N GLU A 783 15.23 -27.09 -2.85
CA GLU A 783 14.67 -27.95 -1.82
C GLU A 783 15.66 -29.04 -1.40
N GLU A 784 15.97 -29.11 -0.11
CA GLU A 784 16.74 -30.19 0.48
C GLU A 784 16.02 -30.70 1.75
N PHE A 785 15.44 -31.89 1.65
CA PHE A 785 14.80 -32.59 2.75
C PHE A 785 15.56 -33.86 3.14
N GLN A 786 15.20 -34.44 4.29
CA GLN A 786 15.72 -35.73 4.73
C GLN A 786 15.49 -36.87 3.71
N LYS A 787 14.36 -36.79 2.98
CA LYS A 787 14.02 -37.68 1.88
C LYS A 787 13.52 -36.84 0.71
N ASN A 788 14.27 -36.81 -0.39
CA ASN A 788 13.88 -36.08 -1.60
C ASN A 788 13.32 -37.06 -2.63
N GLU A 789 12.14 -36.76 -3.14
CA GLU A 789 11.46 -37.59 -4.12
C GLU A 789 11.47 -36.92 -5.51
N PHE A 790 10.67 -37.47 -6.43
CA PHE A 790 10.53 -36.96 -7.79
C PHE A 790 10.15 -35.48 -7.87
N GLU A 791 9.30 -34.99 -6.95
CA GLU A 791 8.86 -33.60 -6.91
C GLU A 791 10.03 -32.65 -6.63
N GLN A 792 10.83 -32.96 -5.61
CA GLN A 792 12.05 -32.19 -5.29
C GLN A 792 13.02 -32.20 -6.46
N LEU A 793 13.17 -33.35 -7.14
CA LEU A 793 14.01 -33.46 -8.32
C LEU A 793 13.56 -32.49 -9.43
N CYS A 794 12.25 -32.40 -9.71
CA CYS A 794 11.71 -31.46 -10.69
C CYS A 794 11.95 -29.99 -10.29
N VAL A 795 11.77 -29.66 -9.00
CA VAL A 795 12.02 -28.32 -8.46
C VAL A 795 13.50 -27.94 -8.59
N ASN A 796 14.40 -28.82 -8.15
CA ASN A 796 15.84 -28.55 -8.16
C ASN A 796 16.42 -28.56 -9.57
N MET A 797 15.92 -29.40 -10.47
CA MET A 797 16.24 -29.35 -11.90
C MET A 797 15.84 -28.01 -12.54
N THR A 798 14.70 -27.45 -12.14
CA THR A 798 14.25 -26.12 -12.60
C THR A 798 15.15 -25.03 -12.04
N ASN A 799 15.49 -25.08 -10.76
CA ASN A 799 16.43 -24.14 -10.12
C ASN A 799 17.81 -24.19 -10.75
N GLU A 800 18.34 -25.38 -11.06
CA GLU A 800 19.62 -25.54 -11.76
C GLU A 800 19.62 -24.83 -13.12
N LYS A 801 18.52 -25.00 -13.90
CA LYS A 801 18.38 -24.36 -15.21
C LYS A 801 18.28 -22.85 -15.10
N MET A 802 17.55 -22.35 -14.11
CA MET A 802 17.42 -20.91 -13.83
C MET A 802 18.74 -20.31 -13.36
N HIS A 803 19.44 -20.95 -12.44
CA HIS A 803 20.74 -20.52 -11.94
C HIS A 803 21.78 -20.43 -13.07
N HIS A 804 21.82 -21.44 -13.95
CA HIS A 804 22.67 -21.40 -15.14
C HIS A 804 22.35 -20.23 -16.06
N TYR A 805 21.06 -19.98 -16.34
CA TYR A 805 20.63 -18.83 -17.17
C TYR A 805 20.99 -17.48 -16.53
N ILE A 806 20.75 -17.32 -15.23
CA ILE A 806 21.08 -16.08 -14.51
C ILE A 806 22.58 -15.80 -14.58
N ASN A 807 23.42 -16.81 -14.30
CA ASN A 807 24.86 -16.64 -14.37
C ASN A 807 25.32 -16.32 -15.79
N GLU A 808 24.80 -17.03 -16.80
CA GLU A 808 25.13 -16.75 -18.20
C GLU A 808 24.79 -15.29 -18.57
N VAL A 809 23.59 -14.81 -18.23
CA VAL A 809 23.16 -13.44 -18.54
C VAL A 809 23.98 -12.40 -17.78
N LEU A 810 24.15 -12.56 -16.46
CA LEU A 810 24.88 -11.61 -15.62
C LEU A 810 26.35 -11.50 -16.05
N PHE A 811 27.06 -12.63 -16.21
CA PHE A 811 28.47 -12.61 -16.59
C PHE A 811 28.70 -12.16 -18.03
N LEU A 812 27.77 -12.44 -18.96
CA LEU A 812 27.85 -11.91 -20.32
C LEU A 812 27.61 -10.39 -20.33
N HIS A 813 26.63 -9.91 -19.56
CA HIS A 813 26.34 -8.48 -19.47
C HIS A 813 27.52 -7.70 -18.90
N GLU A 814 28.08 -8.17 -17.78
CA GLU A 814 29.26 -7.58 -17.14
C GLU A 814 30.47 -7.51 -18.09
N GLN A 815 30.71 -8.59 -18.86
CA GLN A 815 31.77 -8.60 -19.86
C GLN A 815 31.54 -7.61 -20.98
N VAL A 816 30.31 -7.48 -21.46
CA VAL A 816 29.95 -6.51 -22.51
C VAL A 816 30.17 -5.09 -22.02
N GLU A 817 29.77 -4.78 -20.79
CA GLU A 817 29.95 -3.46 -20.17
C GLU A 817 31.43 -3.13 -19.95
N CYS A 818 32.22 -4.05 -19.40
CA CYS A 818 33.67 -3.87 -19.25
C CYS A 818 34.36 -3.60 -20.59
N VAL A 819 33.96 -4.30 -21.66
CA VAL A 819 34.49 -4.09 -23.01
C VAL A 819 34.08 -2.73 -23.57
N GLN A 820 32.85 -2.29 -23.33
CA GLN A 820 32.35 -0.97 -23.75
C GLN A 820 33.10 0.17 -23.05
N GLU A 821 33.40 0.02 -21.76
CA GLU A 821 34.14 0.99 -20.94
C GLU A 821 35.67 0.90 -21.13
N GLY A 822 36.16 -0.06 -21.92
CA GLY A 822 37.59 -0.24 -22.20
C GLY A 822 38.38 -0.79 -21.01
N VAL A 823 37.72 -1.48 -20.07
CA VAL A 823 38.32 -2.10 -18.89
C VAL A 823 38.78 -3.53 -19.22
N THR A 824 40.04 -3.84 -18.92
CA THR A 824 40.61 -5.18 -19.14
C THR A 824 40.16 -6.15 -18.05
N MET A 825 39.34 -7.13 -18.41
CA MET A 825 38.94 -8.24 -17.53
C MET A 825 40.08 -9.26 -17.38
N GLU A 826 40.56 -9.50 -16.15
CA GLU A 826 41.64 -10.46 -15.85
C GLU A 826 41.19 -11.93 -15.99
N THR A 827 39.90 -12.21 -15.77
CA THR A 827 39.30 -13.55 -15.88
C THR A 827 38.08 -13.51 -16.80
N ALA A 828 38.25 -13.96 -18.04
CA ALA A 828 37.11 -14.17 -18.94
C ALA A 828 36.29 -15.37 -18.45
N TYR A 829 35.01 -15.14 -18.13
CA TYR A 829 34.10 -16.23 -17.79
C TYR A 829 33.94 -17.14 -19.01
N SER A 830 34.40 -18.38 -18.86
CA SER A 830 34.26 -19.42 -19.88
C SER A 830 33.05 -20.29 -19.49
N PRO A 831 31.97 -20.38 -20.29
CA PRO A 831 30.77 -21.19 -19.97
C PRO A 831 31.01 -22.73 -19.91
N GLY A 832 32.26 -23.17 -19.84
CA GLY A 832 32.69 -24.46 -20.39
C GLY A 832 32.66 -25.69 -19.50
N ASN A 833 32.44 -25.61 -18.18
CA ASN A 833 32.75 -26.76 -17.30
C ASN A 833 31.68 -27.20 -16.27
N GLN A 834 30.50 -26.59 -16.23
CA GLN A 834 29.47 -26.93 -15.22
C GLN A 834 28.13 -27.44 -15.80
N ASN A 835 28.08 -27.88 -17.06
CA ASN A 835 26.84 -28.38 -17.65
C ASN A 835 26.52 -29.84 -17.30
N GLY A 836 27.39 -30.55 -16.57
CA GLY A 836 27.23 -31.99 -16.30
C GLY A 836 25.89 -32.38 -15.66
N VAL A 837 25.33 -31.53 -14.79
CA VAL A 837 24.02 -31.75 -14.17
C VAL A 837 22.88 -31.51 -15.18
N LEU A 838 22.94 -30.41 -15.94
CA LEU A 838 21.91 -30.10 -16.94
C LEU A 838 21.91 -31.08 -18.11
N ASP A 839 23.09 -31.53 -18.54
CA ASP A 839 23.25 -32.55 -19.57
C ASP A 839 22.63 -33.88 -19.10
N PHE A 840 22.89 -34.28 -17.86
CA PHE A 840 22.26 -35.47 -17.27
C PHE A 840 20.73 -35.42 -17.36
N PHE A 841 20.12 -34.27 -17.08
CA PHE A 841 18.66 -34.12 -17.15
C PHE A 841 18.10 -34.01 -18.57
N PHE A 842 18.68 -33.11 -19.38
CA PHE A 842 18.05 -32.57 -20.58
C PHE A 842 18.68 -33.04 -21.90
N GLN A 843 19.83 -33.73 -21.88
CA GLN A 843 20.48 -34.18 -23.11
C GLN A 843 19.54 -35.11 -23.89
N LYS A 844 19.34 -34.83 -25.18
CA LYS A 844 18.57 -35.72 -26.07
C LYS A 844 19.53 -36.49 -26.98
N PRO A 845 19.37 -37.81 -27.15
CA PRO A 845 18.29 -38.68 -26.66
C PRO A 845 18.56 -39.37 -25.30
N SER A 846 19.71 -39.14 -24.67
CA SER A 846 20.21 -39.98 -23.57
C SER A 846 19.99 -39.44 -22.15
N GLY A 847 19.25 -38.36 -21.94
CA GLY A 847 19.05 -37.73 -20.64
C GLY A 847 17.98 -38.42 -19.78
N PHE A 848 18.01 -38.15 -18.48
CA PHE A 848 17.11 -38.72 -17.47
C PHE A 848 15.64 -38.52 -17.82
N LEU A 849 15.24 -37.33 -18.32
CA LEU A 849 13.85 -37.07 -18.69
C LEU A 849 13.39 -37.92 -19.88
N THR A 850 14.27 -38.14 -20.87
CA THR A 850 13.93 -38.99 -22.03
C THR A 850 13.74 -40.44 -21.59
N LEU A 851 14.61 -40.93 -20.70
CA LEU A 851 14.49 -42.25 -20.09
C LEU A 851 13.16 -42.40 -19.31
N LEU A 852 12.82 -41.40 -18.50
CA LEU A 852 11.60 -41.42 -17.70
C LEU A 852 10.34 -41.40 -18.57
N ASP A 853 10.32 -40.59 -19.63
CA ASP A 853 9.20 -40.52 -20.58
C ASP A 853 9.00 -41.85 -21.32
N GLU A 854 10.08 -42.48 -21.78
CA GLU A 854 10.02 -43.80 -22.44
C GLU A 854 9.43 -44.87 -21.52
N GLU A 855 9.90 -44.97 -20.27
CA GLU A 855 9.37 -45.94 -19.31
C GLU A 855 7.94 -45.62 -18.87
N SER A 856 7.56 -44.33 -18.79
CA SER A 856 6.19 -43.89 -18.44
C SER A 856 5.16 -44.22 -19.53
N GLN A 857 5.60 -44.27 -20.79
CA GLN A 857 4.76 -44.68 -21.92
C GLN A 857 4.65 -46.20 -22.08
N MET A 858 5.53 -46.99 -21.46
CA MET A 858 5.44 -48.45 -21.48
C MET A 858 4.31 -48.92 -20.56
N ILE A 859 3.16 -49.22 -21.17
CA ILE A 859 1.89 -49.42 -20.45
C ILE A 859 1.91 -50.67 -19.54
N TRP A 860 2.79 -51.65 -19.77
CA TRP A 860 2.79 -52.90 -19.01
C TRP A 860 4.17 -53.59 -18.93
N SER A 861 4.88 -53.43 -17.83
CA SER A 861 5.79 -54.48 -17.34
C SER A 861 5.60 -54.69 -15.84
N MET A 862 5.44 -55.94 -15.42
CA MET A 862 5.47 -56.31 -13.99
C MET A 862 6.88 -56.16 -13.39
N GLU A 863 7.90 -56.02 -14.24
CA GLU A 863 9.28 -55.73 -13.87
C GLU A 863 9.69 -54.41 -14.52
N SER A 864 9.79 -53.32 -13.75
CA SER A 864 10.31 -52.07 -14.28
C SER A 864 11.78 -52.26 -14.67
N ASN A 865 12.14 -51.96 -15.92
CA ASN A 865 13.54 -51.93 -16.34
C ASN A 865 14.21 -50.60 -15.97
N PHE A 866 13.42 -49.65 -15.51
CA PHE A 866 13.86 -48.34 -15.05
C PHE A 866 15.08 -48.38 -14.12
N PRO A 867 15.17 -49.19 -13.05
CA PRO A 867 16.37 -49.25 -12.20
C PRO A 867 17.64 -49.62 -12.98
N LYS A 868 17.53 -50.58 -13.91
CA LYS A 868 18.67 -51.04 -14.74
C LYS A 868 19.10 -49.99 -15.75
N LYS A 869 18.12 -49.34 -16.42
CA LYS A 869 18.41 -48.26 -17.38
C LYS A 869 18.94 -47.01 -16.70
N LEU A 870 18.41 -46.67 -15.52
CA LEU A 870 18.90 -45.58 -14.68
C LEU A 870 20.34 -45.85 -14.24
N GLN A 871 20.65 -47.07 -13.81
CA GLN A 871 22.01 -47.46 -13.49
C GLN A 871 22.96 -47.29 -14.69
N SER A 872 22.56 -47.74 -15.89
CA SER A 872 23.36 -47.55 -17.10
C SER A 872 23.57 -46.06 -17.43
N LEU A 873 22.57 -45.22 -17.22
CA LEU A 873 22.67 -43.78 -17.43
C LEU A 873 23.67 -43.16 -16.43
N LEU A 874 23.56 -43.50 -15.15
CA LEU A 874 24.46 -43.03 -14.09
C LEU A 874 25.92 -43.45 -14.34
N GLU A 875 26.15 -44.67 -14.83
CA GLU A 875 27.49 -45.16 -15.22
C GLU A 875 28.08 -44.40 -16.42
N SER A 876 27.23 -43.94 -17.35
CA SER A 876 27.66 -43.16 -18.52
C SER A 876 27.80 -41.66 -18.27
N SER A 877 27.30 -41.16 -17.14
CA SER A 877 27.22 -39.74 -16.80
C SER A 877 28.52 -39.22 -16.17
N ASN A 878 28.70 -37.89 -16.14
CA ASN A 878 29.87 -37.27 -15.54
C ASN A 878 29.93 -37.54 -14.03
N THR A 879 30.95 -38.29 -13.59
CA THR A 879 31.14 -38.74 -12.21
C THR A 879 31.44 -37.62 -11.22
N ASN A 880 31.70 -36.39 -11.69
CA ASN A 880 31.87 -35.23 -10.83
C ASN A 880 30.55 -34.51 -10.50
N ALA A 881 29.46 -34.83 -11.23
CA ALA A 881 28.15 -34.18 -11.07
C ALA A 881 27.08 -35.12 -10.51
N VAL A 882 27.14 -36.42 -10.84
CA VAL A 882 26.15 -37.41 -10.42
C VAL A 882 26.85 -38.64 -9.84
N TYR A 883 26.38 -39.12 -8.68
CA TYR A 883 27.00 -40.21 -7.93
C TYR A 883 26.00 -41.32 -7.59
N PHE A 884 26.52 -42.54 -7.48
CA PHE A 884 25.83 -43.64 -6.83
C PHE A 884 25.73 -43.42 -5.31
N PRO A 885 24.71 -44.01 -4.64
CA PRO A 885 24.69 -44.04 -3.18
C PRO A 885 26.01 -44.63 -2.68
N MET A 886 26.67 -43.94 -1.74
CA MET A 886 28.00 -44.32 -1.26
C MET A 886 28.05 -45.78 -0.82
N LYS A 887 29.11 -46.48 -1.20
CA LYS A 887 29.50 -47.74 -0.57
C LYS A 887 29.80 -47.45 0.90
N ASP A 888 29.33 -48.32 1.79
CA ASP A 888 29.65 -48.23 3.22
C ASP A 888 31.16 -48.12 3.42
N GLY A 889 31.64 -47.58 4.55
CA GLY A 889 33.08 -47.40 4.85
C GLY A 889 33.96 -48.65 4.76
N ASN A 890 33.39 -49.81 4.45
CA ASN A 890 34.05 -51.09 4.18
C ASN A 890 34.07 -51.49 2.69
N GLY A 891 33.66 -50.63 1.75
CA GLY A 891 33.72 -50.89 0.31
C GLY A 891 32.68 -51.86 -0.24
N ASN A 892 31.69 -52.26 0.56
CA ASN A 892 30.55 -53.07 0.12
C ASN A 892 29.46 -52.17 -0.49
N VAL A 893 28.84 -52.62 -1.57
CA VAL A 893 27.58 -52.05 -2.06
C VAL A 893 26.52 -52.40 -1.02
N ALA A 894 25.96 -51.39 -0.35
CA ALA A 894 24.87 -51.58 0.60
C ALA A 894 23.74 -52.40 -0.06
N LEU A 895 23.21 -53.36 0.69
CA LEU A 895 22.35 -54.45 0.22
C LEU A 895 21.21 -54.01 -0.72
N LYS A 896 21.26 -54.52 -1.96
CA LYS A 896 20.21 -54.98 -2.91
C LYS A 896 18.87 -54.25 -3.12
N ASP A 897 18.42 -53.28 -2.33
CA ASP A 897 17.07 -52.69 -2.48
C ASP A 897 17.04 -51.18 -2.81
N HIS A 898 18.18 -50.53 -3.05
CA HIS A 898 18.28 -49.09 -3.38
C HIS A 898 18.46 -48.77 -4.89
N GLY A 899 17.96 -49.61 -5.79
CA GLY A 899 18.19 -49.49 -7.25
C GLY A 899 17.65 -48.22 -7.93
N THR A 900 16.94 -47.36 -7.20
CA THR A 900 16.31 -46.12 -7.67
C THR A 900 16.83 -44.86 -6.99
N ALA A 901 17.87 -44.96 -6.14
CA ALA A 901 18.43 -43.80 -5.48
C ALA A 901 19.73 -43.32 -6.14
N PHE A 902 19.91 -42.01 -6.25
CA PHE A 902 21.13 -41.40 -6.78
C PHE A 902 21.36 -40.00 -6.18
N THR A 903 22.59 -39.52 -6.24
CA THR A 903 22.99 -38.24 -5.65
C THR A 903 23.47 -37.28 -6.73
N ILE A 904 23.06 -36.01 -6.66
CA ILE A 904 23.47 -34.96 -7.59
C ILE A 904 24.24 -33.87 -6.83
N MET A 905 25.31 -33.39 -7.45
CA MET A 905 26.04 -32.21 -7.01
C MET A 905 25.44 -30.95 -7.65
N HIS A 906 24.40 -30.39 -7.05
CA HIS A 906 23.80 -29.14 -7.50
C HIS A 906 24.66 -27.92 -7.14
N TYR A 907 24.36 -26.77 -7.74
CA TYR A 907 25.01 -25.50 -7.36
C TYR A 907 24.88 -25.15 -5.87
N ALA A 908 23.77 -25.55 -5.24
CA ALA A 908 23.47 -25.26 -3.84
C ALA A 908 24.06 -26.30 -2.86
N GLY A 909 24.41 -27.50 -3.32
CA GLY A 909 24.81 -28.58 -2.44
C GLY A 909 24.50 -29.97 -2.96
N ARG A 910 24.87 -30.97 -2.16
CA ARG A 910 24.73 -32.38 -2.52
C ARG A 910 23.36 -32.86 -2.09
N VAL A 911 22.55 -33.30 -3.04
CA VAL A 911 21.19 -33.80 -2.76
C VAL A 911 21.05 -35.25 -3.21
N MET A 912 20.55 -36.10 -2.30
CA MET A 912 20.21 -37.48 -2.60
C MET A 912 18.71 -37.59 -2.90
N TYR A 913 18.38 -38.22 -4.03
CA TYR A 913 17.02 -38.45 -4.48
C TYR A 913 16.70 -39.94 -4.47
N ASP A 914 15.47 -40.26 -4.07
CA ASP A 914 14.86 -41.57 -4.23
C ASP A 914 13.69 -41.46 -5.22
N VAL A 915 13.85 -42.01 -6.42
CA VAL A 915 12.84 -41.93 -7.49
C VAL A 915 11.90 -43.13 -7.54
N VAL A 916 11.67 -43.79 -6.39
CA VAL A 916 10.55 -44.75 -6.24
C VAL A 916 9.23 -44.03 -6.57
N GLY A 917 8.42 -44.65 -7.43
CA GLY A 917 7.14 -44.07 -7.82
C GLY A 917 7.23 -42.99 -8.91
N ALA A 918 8.43 -42.67 -9.43
CA ALA A 918 8.61 -41.57 -10.38
C ALA A 918 7.91 -41.83 -11.72
N ILE A 919 7.82 -43.09 -12.17
CA ILE A 919 7.09 -43.47 -13.39
C ILE A 919 5.59 -43.16 -13.21
N GLU A 920 5.01 -43.57 -12.08
CA GLU A 920 3.62 -43.31 -11.75
C GLU A 920 3.34 -41.81 -11.60
N LYS A 921 4.28 -41.06 -11.02
CA LYS A 921 4.18 -39.59 -10.87
C LYS A 921 4.34 -38.86 -12.20
N ASN A 922 5.18 -39.34 -13.12
CA ASN A 922 5.34 -38.79 -14.47
C ASN A 922 4.17 -39.17 -15.39
N LYS A 923 3.44 -40.24 -15.08
CA LYS A 923 2.21 -40.65 -15.77
C LYS A 923 1.02 -39.75 -15.38
N ASP A 924 0.90 -38.62 -16.07
CA ASP A 924 -0.14 -37.61 -15.82
C ASP A 924 -1.37 -37.75 -16.75
N SER A 925 -1.49 -38.84 -17.51
CA SER A 925 -2.59 -39.06 -18.46
C SER A 925 -3.67 -39.99 -17.90
N LEU A 926 -4.91 -39.50 -17.87
CA LEU A 926 -6.09 -40.31 -17.54
C LEU A 926 -6.33 -41.40 -18.61
N SER A 927 -6.88 -42.54 -18.20
CA SER A 927 -7.33 -43.57 -19.13
C SER A 927 -8.41 -43.02 -20.06
N GLN A 928 -8.50 -43.57 -21.28
CA GLN A 928 -9.45 -43.08 -22.29
C GLN A 928 -10.89 -43.14 -21.79
N ASN A 929 -11.26 -44.19 -21.04
CA ASN A 929 -12.58 -44.36 -20.47
C ASN A 929 -12.91 -43.27 -19.47
N LEU A 930 -11.99 -43.01 -18.56
CA LEU A 930 -12.21 -42.07 -17.48
C LEU A 930 -12.28 -40.64 -18.05
N LEU A 931 -11.49 -40.34 -19.08
CA LEU A 931 -11.60 -39.10 -19.85
C LEU A 931 -12.95 -38.99 -20.58
N PHE A 932 -13.47 -40.09 -21.14
CA PHE A 932 -14.75 -40.13 -21.83
C PHE A 932 -15.93 -39.91 -20.88
N VAL A 933 -15.93 -40.56 -19.71
CA VAL A 933 -16.95 -40.38 -18.68
C VAL A 933 -16.99 -38.93 -18.20
N MET A 934 -15.81 -38.34 -17.92
CA MET A 934 -15.74 -36.94 -17.49
C MET A 934 -16.20 -35.97 -18.58
N LYS A 935 -15.94 -36.24 -19.87
CA LYS A 935 -16.43 -35.41 -20.98
C LYS A 935 -17.94 -35.49 -21.22
N ARG A 936 -18.59 -36.54 -20.75
CA ARG A 936 -20.06 -36.70 -20.82
C ARG A 936 -20.78 -36.07 -19.63
N GLY A 937 -20.06 -35.75 -18.56
CA GLY A 937 -20.61 -35.12 -17.38
C GLY A 937 -21.04 -33.67 -17.63
N GLY A 938 -22.06 -33.21 -16.91
CA GLY A 938 -22.60 -31.85 -17.04
C GLY A 938 -21.74 -30.74 -16.42
N CYS A 939 -20.70 -31.09 -15.66
CA CYS A 939 -19.83 -30.15 -14.95
C CYS A 939 -18.51 -29.80 -15.67
N PHE A 940 -18.21 -30.38 -16.84
CA PHE A 940 -16.92 -30.25 -17.53
C PHE A 940 -16.97 -29.63 -18.93
#